data_AF-A0A2W6MY19-F1
#
_entry.id   AF-A0A2W6MY19-F1
#
_cell.length_a   1.000
_cell.length_b   1.000
_cell.length_c   1.000
_cell.angle_alpha   90.00
_cell.angle_beta   90.00
_cell.angle_gamma   90.00
#
_symmetry.space_group_name_H-M   'P 1'
#
loop_
_entity.id
_entity.type
_entity.pdbx_description
1 polymer ?
#
loop_
_entity_poly.entity_id
_entity_poly.type
_entity_poly.pdbx_seq_one_letter_code
_entity_poly.pdbx_strand_id
1 'polypeptide(L)'
;MTHNTPLEEVLNTPEFIRQVEQTLLIAQEIHNSFTLLIGKYEAGIAQGGELQEQIKDTLLLCQNIQQEILQDKETIKVILKQAQEDLKILGDYILEQKKEILLSLEENREIKEFVKTSKEEILMYSENIAYLLEQLKQYEELIATLSSLVEENIHLKDEIIEEITQKATALKNELSTHFEAFKEQVSLDRFATKEELEKIKELIPNKEPPMSEEKQSLLEQIEAKNAQIEAKNGEIEELNALLEALPDPKDLEELEQTKAQKEQEVSSLEQEISTLTTAIEEKQTLKTQKEQQLESASEEEKPALIEEIALLNEEIEALTQELTSKNGAKEDLQQSILELLVEIASLELELSQTKEQREEYLAQIETKNNELNALKLELQTLKDRLEEIIKGEYDETLIPQLPSELTTKHYVDKQDLALKNEIMQEIQAIEELIPKGDEDLEQTQEQIKELEEQIKSKEEELQSIIEQIRQAQAEEPPQDTTALEEQKRALEELLAQLREDLEGFKKEEEESLKPSLPQDLTTKSYVDSEILKLLKELRTFIQEANQKDTQNVKISGNQSIAGNKTFSGATTLTSATINGVTTQKGALNCSSTLTLAGTATLNGAIALNGAVTSKSAITASANPANDNHLTRKWYVDYGGGLKNLGNQTAPKIDLRQSQHFVLTMTAKGAVGVGNWGGAGKSGTITINNAQNITSFSAPFKFRIAQSGFSGTETFAYFCIASNNIKLVRT
;
A
#
# COMPACT_ATOMS: atom_id res chain seq x y z
N MET A 1 22.62 134.05 90.32
CA MET A 1 22.32 133.35 91.59
C MET A 1 21.83 131.96 91.21
N THR A 2 22.71 130.98 90.95
CA THR A 2 23.32 130.09 91.95
C THR A 2 22.32 129.62 93.00
N HIS A 3 21.47 128.66 92.62
CA HIS A 3 21.18 127.55 93.51
C HIS A 3 21.43 126.27 92.71
N ASN A 4 22.64 125.75 92.90
CA ASN A 4 22.93 124.33 92.78
C ASN A 4 21.90 123.63 93.70
N THR A 5 20.83 123.11 93.13
CA THR A 5 20.05 122.07 93.81
C THR A 5 21.06 120.95 94.06
N PRO A 6 21.32 120.55 95.32
CA PRO A 6 22.24 119.47 95.60
C PRO A 6 21.83 118.27 94.75
N LEU A 7 22.79 117.61 94.09
CA LEU A 7 22.54 116.39 93.31
C LEU A 7 21.71 115.37 94.13
N GLU A 8 21.92 115.39 95.45
CA GLU A 8 21.23 114.61 96.47
C GLU A 8 19.71 114.87 96.59
N GLU A 9 19.21 116.07 96.27
CA GLU A 9 17.78 116.39 96.25
C GLU A 9 17.09 115.94 94.95
N VAL A 10 17.77 115.99 93.80
CA VAL A 10 17.22 115.52 92.51
C VAL A 10 17.15 113.99 92.46
N LEU A 11 18.17 113.31 92.99
CA LEU A 11 18.25 111.85 93.06
C LEU A 11 17.18 111.20 93.96
N ASN A 12 16.59 111.95 94.89
CA ASN A 12 15.55 111.49 95.82
C ASN A 12 14.13 111.93 95.43
N THR A 13 13.94 112.51 94.25
CA THR A 13 12.59 112.85 93.76
C THR A 13 11.81 111.59 93.33
N PRO A 14 10.51 111.47 93.66
CA PRO A 14 9.68 110.34 93.27
C PRO A 14 9.70 110.07 91.75
N GLU A 15 9.73 111.12 90.93
CA GLU A 15 9.79 111.04 89.48
C GLU A 15 11.10 110.43 88.97
N PHE A 16 12.26 110.82 89.53
CA PHE A 16 13.55 110.25 89.16
C PHE A 16 13.65 108.78 89.57
N ILE A 17 13.22 108.44 90.78
CA ILE A 17 13.16 107.04 91.26
C ILE A 17 12.27 106.21 90.33
N ARG A 18 11.09 106.70 89.96
CA ARG A 18 10.18 106.01 89.04
C ARG A 18 10.79 105.82 87.64
N GLN A 19 11.55 106.80 87.14
CA GLN A 19 12.22 106.69 85.85
C GLN A 19 13.36 105.66 85.88
N VAL A 20 14.12 105.60 86.99
CA VAL A 20 15.14 104.57 87.22
C VAL A 20 14.51 103.18 87.32
N GLU A 21 13.40 103.02 88.06
CA GLU A 21 12.64 101.77 88.14
C GLU A 21 12.11 101.32 86.78
N GLN A 22 11.52 102.23 86.00
CA GLN A 22 11.04 101.92 84.64
C GLN A 22 12.19 101.51 83.72
N THR A 23 13.34 102.16 83.83
CA THR A 23 14.54 101.83 83.04
C THR A 23 15.08 100.45 83.42
N LEU A 24 15.08 100.12 84.72
CA LEU A 24 15.46 98.79 85.23
C LEU A 24 14.50 97.69 84.77
N LEU A 25 13.19 97.95 84.79
CA LEU A 25 12.16 97.03 84.27
C LEU A 25 12.34 96.77 82.78
N ILE A 26 12.56 97.82 81.98
CA ILE A 26 12.83 97.69 80.54
C ILE A 26 14.13 96.91 80.31
N ALA A 27 15.20 97.22 81.06
CA ALA A 27 16.46 96.48 80.97
C ALA A 27 16.29 94.99 81.32
N GLN A 28 15.47 94.67 82.31
CA GLN A 28 15.15 93.30 82.71
C GLN A 28 14.30 92.59 81.63
N GLU A 29 13.34 93.26 81.02
CA GLU A 29 12.52 92.72 79.93
C GLU A 29 13.35 92.47 78.66
N ILE A 30 14.27 93.38 78.33
CA ILE A 30 15.25 93.22 77.26
C ILE A 30 16.15 92.02 77.56
N HIS A 31 16.70 91.92 78.78
CA HIS A 31 17.54 90.80 79.19
C HIS A 31 16.79 89.47 79.07
N ASN A 32 15.56 89.38 79.58
CA ASN A 32 14.73 88.18 79.48
C ASN A 32 14.44 87.81 78.02
N SER A 33 14.16 88.79 77.17
CA SER A 33 13.92 88.58 75.73
C SER A 33 15.15 88.05 75.02
N PHE A 34 16.34 88.57 75.33
CA PHE A 34 17.60 88.06 74.79
C PHE A 34 17.92 86.65 75.31
N THR A 35 17.71 86.37 76.59
CA THR A 35 17.90 85.04 77.17
C THR A 35 16.98 84.01 76.51
N LEU A 36 15.71 84.37 76.28
CA LEU A 36 14.77 83.52 75.54
C LEU A 36 15.21 83.29 74.10
N LEU A 37 15.72 84.34 73.43
CA LEU A 37 16.21 84.26 72.06
C LEU A 37 17.42 83.33 71.97
N ILE A 38 18.39 83.47 72.89
CA ILE A 38 19.56 82.59 72.99
C ILE A 38 19.13 81.14 73.18
N GLY A 39 18.21 80.86 74.11
CA GLY A 39 17.71 79.51 74.34
C GLY A 39 17.03 78.90 73.09
N LYS A 40 16.31 79.71 72.29
CA LYS A 40 15.76 79.25 71.00
C LYS A 40 16.84 78.95 69.97
N TYR A 41 17.89 79.76 69.89
CA TYR A 41 19.03 79.50 69.00
C TYR A 41 19.80 78.24 69.42
N GLU A 42 20.06 78.05 70.72
CA GLU A 42 20.70 76.85 71.25
C GLU A 42 19.88 75.60 70.98
N ALA A 43 18.56 75.64 71.19
CA ALA A 43 17.65 74.55 70.84
C ALA A 43 17.64 74.26 69.33
N GLY A 44 17.66 75.30 68.50
CA GLY A 44 17.74 75.16 67.03
C GLY A 44 19.07 74.54 66.58
N ILE A 45 20.19 74.90 67.21
CA ILE A 45 21.50 74.29 66.95
C ILE A 45 21.50 72.81 67.35
N ALA A 46 20.93 72.46 68.51
CA ALA A 46 20.83 71.07 68.95
C ALA A 46 19.98 70.23 67.98
N GLN A 47 18.79 70.71 67.60
CA GLN A 47 17.93 70.04 66.61
C GLN A 47 18.61 69.91 65.24
N GLY A 48 19.35 70.94 64.80
CA GLY A 48 20.15 70.88 63.57
C GLY A 48 21.24 69.80 63.64
N GLY A 49 21.90 69.65 64.79
CA GLY A 49 22.87 68.59 65.05
C GLY A 49 22.27 67.18 64.99
N GLU A 50 21.11 66.98 65.63
CA GLU A 50 20.38 65.70 65.57
C GLU A 50 19.96 65.34 64.14
N LEU A 51 19.41 66.30 63.39
CA LEU A 51 19.03 66.10 61.99
C LEU A 51 20.23 65.77 61.11
N GLN A 52 21.38 66.42 61.35
CA GLN A 52 22.61 66.14 60.61
C GLN A 52 23.10 64.70 60.85
N GLU A 53 22.98 64.19 62.07
CA GLU A 53 23.37 62.81 62.39
C GLU A 53 22.42 61.79 61.74
N GLN A 54 21.11 62.02 61.80
CA GLN A 54 20.11 61.19 61.10
C GLN A 54 20.35 61.15 59.58
N ILE A 55 20.76 62.27 58.98
CA ILE A 55 21.10 62.35 57.56
C ILE A 55 22.35 61.51 57.26
N LYS A 56 23.39 61.53 58.11
CA LYS A 56 24.57 60.69 57.94
C LYS A 56 24.23 59.21 58.02
N ASP A 57 23.45 58.80 59.01
CA ASP A 57 23.04 57.41 59.19
C ASP A 57 22.25 56.91 57.98
N THR A 58 21.33 57.74 57.49
CA THR A 58 20.55 57.44 56.27
C THR A 58 21.45 57.33 55.04
N LEU A 59 22.45 58.21 54.91
CA LEU A 59 23.40 58.17 53.80
C LEU A 59 24.25 56.89 53.83
N LEU A 60 24.71 56.47 55.01
CA LEU A 60 25.49 55.25 55.19
C LEU A 60 24.66 54.01 54.84
N LEU A 61 23.39 53.98 55.26
CA LEU A 61 22.46 52.90 54.88
C LEU A 61 22.28 52.83 53.36
N CYS A 62 22.04 53.97 52.70
CA CYS A 62 21.93 54.04 51.24
C CYS A 62 23.20 53.57 50.53
N GLN A 63 24.39 53.89 51.07
CA GLN A 63 25.67 53.42 50.53
C GLN A 63 25.81 51.90 50.65
N ASN A 64 25.42 51.32 51.79
CA ASN A 64 25.46 49.87 51.99
C ASN A 64 24.52 49.14 51.01
N ILE A 65 23.28 49.61 50.87
CA ILE A 65 22.31 49.05 49.91
C ILE A 65 22.85 49.16 48.47
N GLN A 66 23.51 50.26 48.13
CA GLN A 66 24.11 50.41 46.80
C GLN A 66 25.21 49.37 46.54
N GLN A 67 26.04 49.05 47.54
CA GLN A 67 27.07 48.03 47.41
C GLN A 67 26.48 46.63 47.28
N GLU A 68 25.45 46.30 48.05
CA GLU A 68 24.71 45.03 47.94
C GLU A 68 24.12 44.86 46.53
N ILE A 69 23.44 45.88 46.00
CA ILE A 69 22.87 45.84 44.64
C ILE A 69 23.97 45.64 43.56
N LEU A 70 25.14 46.26 43.75
CA LEU A 70 26.27 46.08 42.82
C LEU A 70 26.81 44.65 42.87
N GLN A 71 26.90 44.06 44.06
CA GLN A 71 27.33 42.68 44.24
C GLN A 71 26.32 41.71 43.63
N ASP A 72 25.03 41.89 43.90
CA ASP A 72 23.94 41.09 43.33
C ASP A 72 23.93 41.15 41.81
N LYS A 73 24.17 42.33 41.23
CA LYS A 73 24.27 42.51 39.77
C LYS A 73 25.38 41.66 39.16
N GLU A 74 26.55 41.58 39.79
CA GLU A 74 27.64 40.75 39.28
C GLU A 74 27.32 39.26 39.44
N THR A 75 26.71 38.86 40.56
CA THR A 75 26.22 37.48 40.75
C THR A 75 25.22 37.08 39.67
N ILE A 76 24.23 37.93 39.39
CA ILE A 76 23.21 37.70 38.36
C ILE A 76 23.85 37.56 36.96
N LYS A 77 24.88 38.37 36.64
CA LYS A 77 25.58 38.23 35.35
C LYS A 77 26.28 36.89 35.20
N VAL A 78 26.91 36.39 36.27
CA VAL A 78 27.58 35.08 36.25
C VAL A 78 26.54 33.98 36.04
N ILE A 79 25.44 34.00 36.79
CA ILE A 79 24.32 33.05 36.63
C ILE A 79 23.77 33.09 35.20
N LEU A 80 23.57 34.28 34.65
CA LEU A 80 23.02 34.44 33.29
C LEU A 80 23.98 33.89 32.23
N LYS A 81 25.29 34.08 32.40
CA LYS A 81 26.29 33.50 31.50
C LYS A 81 26.31 31.98 31.59
N GLN A 82 26.22 31.41 32.79
CA GLN A 82 26.16 29.95 32.97
C GLN A 82 24.90 29.37 32.32
N ALA A 83 23.74 29.96 32.59
CA ALA A 83 22.47 29.53 32.00
C ALA A 83 22.49 29.60 30.47
N GLN A 84 23.18 30.58 29.88
CA GLN A 84 23.36 30.65 28.42
C GLN A 84 24.22 29.52 27.86
N GLU A 85 25.28 29.12 28.57
CA GLU A 85 26.12 27.98 28.17
C GLU A 85 25.36 26.66 28.32
N ASP A 86 24.65 26.47 29.43
CA ASP A 86 23.84 25.26 29.67
C ASP A 86 22.77 25.08 28.59
N LEU A 87 22.12 26.18 28.16
CA LEU A 87 21.10 26.17 27.11
C LEU A 87 21.72 25.83 25.74
N LYS A 88 22.96 26.26 25.50
CA LYS A 88 23.70 25.90 24.28
C LYS A 88 24.07 24.41 24.29
N ILE A 89 24.61 23.89 25.39
CA ILE A 89 24.95 22.47 25.54
C ILE A 89 23.70 21.60 25.33
N LEU A 90 22.58 21.97 25.96
CA LEU A 90 21.30 21.27 25.78
C LEU A 90 20.82 21.33 24.32
N GLY A 91 20.98 22.47 23.66
CA GLY A 91 20.65 22.64 22.24
C GLY A 91 21.46 21.72 21.33
N ASP A 92 22.77 21.62 21.57
CA ASP A 92 23.68 20.75 20.82
C ASP A 92 23.34 19.27 21.06
N TYR A 93 23.06 18.87 22.30
CA TYR A 93 22.62 17.51 22.65
C TYR A 93 21.31 17.13 21.94
N ILE A 94 20.30 18.01 21.95
CA ILE A 94 19.03 17.78 21.25
C ILE A 94 19.26 17.65 19.74
N LEU A 95 20.19 18.43 19.18
CA LEU A 95 20.49 18.37 17.75
C LEU A 95 21.11 17.02 17.36
N GLU A 96 21.99 16.48 18.21
CA GLU A 96 22.64 15.19 17.99
C GLU A 96 21.65 14.03 18.15
N GLN A 97 20.86 14.03 19.22
CA GLN A 97 19.78 13.05 19.42
C GLN A 97 18.78 13.05 18.25
N LYS A 98 18.47 14.23 17.69
CA LYS A 98 17.62 14.32 16.50
C LYS A 98 18.27 13.66 15.27
N LYS A 99 19.59 13.75 15.10
CA LYS A 99 20.28 13.08 13.98
C LYS A 99 20.22 11.56 14.15
N GLU A 100 20.49 11.05 15.35
CA GLU A 100 20.40 9.62 15.65
C GLU A 100 19.00 9.07 15.35
N ILE A 101 17.94 9.75 15.81
CA ILE A 101 16.56 9.37 15.53
C ILE A 101 16.27 9.36 14.01
N LEU A 102 16.82 10.31 13.25
CA LEU A 102 16.64 10.35 11.80
C LEU A 102 17.36 9.21 11.08
N LEU A 103 18.56 8.82 11.55
CA LEU A 103 19.29 7.65 11.06
C LEU A 103 18.48 6.37 11.31
N SER A 104 18.02 6.13 12.54
CA SER A 104 17.20 4.96 12.86
C SER A 104 15.86 4.93 12.10
N LEU A 105 15.29 6.10 11.78
CA LEU A 105 14.09 6.17 10.94
C LEU A 105 14.36 5.73 9.50
N GLU A 106 15.52 6.05 8.94
CA GLU A 106 15.92 5.61 7.60
C GLU A 106 16.23 4.11 7.58
N GLU A 107 16.95 3.59 8.57
CA GLU A 107 17.19 2.14 8.73
C GLU A 107 15.86 1.37 8.82
N ASN A 108 14.90 1.86 9.61
CA ASN A 108 13.58 1.25 9.68
C ASN A 108 12.81 1.32 8.34
N ARG A 109 13.07 2.33 7.51
CA ARG A 109 12.48 2.43 6.17
C ARG A 109 13.07 1.37 5.24
N GLU A 110 14.38 1.16 5.30
CA GLU A 110 15.09 0.13 4.53
C GLU A 110 14.64 -1.28 4.94
N ILE A 111 14.59 -1.58 6.25
CA ILE A 111 14.07 -2.85 6.78
C ILE A 111 12.64 -3.11 6.29
N LYS A 112 11.80 -2.06 6.31
CA LYS A 112 10.41 -2.20 5.86
C LYS A 112 10.31 -2.53 4.36
N GLU A 113 11.17 -1.95 3.53
CA GLU A 113 11.19 -2.28 2.10
C GLU A 113 11.75 -3.68 1.87
N PHE A 114 12.81 -4.08 2.58
CA PHE A 114 13.34 -5.44 2.57
C PHE A 114 12.26 -6.48 2.92
N VAL A 115 11.56 -6.29 4.04
CA VAL A 115 10.46 -7.20 4.46
C VAL A 115 9.35 -7.27 3.42
N LYS A 116 9.06 -6.16 2.73
CA LYS A 116 8.06 -6.13 1.66
C LYS A 116 8.52 -6.96 0.46
N THR A 117 9.77 -6.81 0.03
CA THR A 117 10.36 -7.60 -1.05
C THR A 117 10.39 -9.08 -0.70
N SER A 118 10.89 -9.45 0.49
CA SER A 118 10.90 -10.86 0.93
C SER A 118 9.51 -11.46 1.00
N LYS A 119 8.50 -10.68 1.40
CA LYS A 119 7.09 -11.14 1.38
C LYS A 119 6.60 -11.42 -0.05
N GLU A 120 6.97 -10.58 -1.02
CA GLU A 120 6.62 -10.78 -2.43
C GLU A 120 7.31 -12.05 -2.99
N GLU A 121 8.58 -12.28 -2.64
CA GLU A 121 9.31 -13.51 -3.00
C GLU A 121 8.68 -14.77 -2.37
N ILE A 122 8.34 -14.74 -1.08
CA ILE A 122 7.65 -15.85 -0.41
C ILE A 122 6.30 -16.16 -1.08
N LEU A 123 5.55 -15.13 -1.48
CA LEU A 123 4.28 -15.31 -2.16
C LEU A 123 4.49 -16.01 -3.51
N MET A 124 5.48 -15.57 -4.29
CA MET A 124 5.85 -16.20 -5.56
C MET A 124 6.25 -17.67 -5.35
N TYR A 125 7.08 -17.98 -4.36
CA TYR A 125 7.45 -19.37 -4.05
C TYR A 125 6.25 -20.21 -3.61
N SER A 126 5.33 -19.64 -2.82
CA SER A 126 4.09 -20.31 -2.42
C SER A 126 3.20 -20.64 -3.62
N GLU A 127 3.09 -19.73 -4.59
CA GLU A 127 2.33 -19.95 -5.83
C GLU A 127 2.98 -21.04 -6.69
N ASN A 128 4.31 -21.05 -6.81
CA ASN A 128 5.05 -22.08 -7.52
C ASN A 128 4.88 -23.47 -6.87
N ILE A 129 4.93 -23.55 -5.53
CA ILE A 129 4.68 -24.79 -4.80
C ILE A 129 3.26 -25.29 -5.05
N ALA A 130 2.25 -24.41 -5.00
CA ALA A 130 0.87 -24.78 -5.28
C ALA A 130 0.69 -25.33 -6.70
N TYR A 131 1.34 -24.70 -7.69
CA TYR A 131 1.35 -25.19 -9.07
C TYR A 131 1.99 -26.59 -9.19
N LEU A 132 3.15 -26.80 -8.55
CA LEU A 132 3.83 -28.10 -8.56
C LEU A 132 3.01 -29.20 -7.87
N LEU A 133 2.33 -28.89 -6.77
CA LEU A 133 1.44 -29.84 -6.08
C LEU A 133 0.26 -30.25 -6.98
N GLU A 134 -0.32 -29.31 -7.74
CA GLU A 134 -1.38 -29.62 -8.69
C GLU A 134 -0.88 -30.52 -9.83
N GLN A 135 0.32 -30.25 -10.36
CA GLN A 135 0.95 -31.10 -11.37
C GLN A 135 1.22 -32.52 -10.83
N LEU A 136 1.73 -32.64 -9.60
CA LEU A 136 1.96 -33.94 -8.96
C LEU A 136 0.66 -34.73 -8.81
N LYS A 137 -0.42 -34.07 -8.42
CA LYS A 137 -1.74 -34.70 -8.32
C LYS A 137 -2.23 -35.25 -9.67
N GLN A 138 -2.04 -34.49 -10.75
CA GLN A 138 -2.37 -34.94 -12.10
C GLN A 138 -1.54 -36.15 -12.52
N TYR A 139 -0.25 -36.19 -12.17
CA TYR A 139 0.59 -37.36 -12.42
C TYR A 139 0.15 -38.58 -11.60
N GLU A 140 -0.30 -38.39 -10.36
CA GLU A 140 -0.80 -39.47 -9.51
C GLU A 140 -2.07 -40.11 -10.09
N GLU A 141 -3.01 -39.29 -10.57
CA GLU A 141 -4.22 -39.76 -11.28
C GLU A 141 -3.88 -40.49 -12.60
N LEU A 142 -2.90 -39.97 -13.36
CA LEU A 142 -2.43 -40.62 -14.59
C LEU A 142 -1.79 -41.99 -14.30
N ILE A 143 -0.97 -42.07 -13.25
CA ILE A 143 -0.36 -43.34 -12.81
C ILE A 143 -1.45 -44.33 -12.41
N ALA A 144 -2.45 -43.92 -11.64
CA ALA A 144 -3.56 -44.79 -11.26
C ALA A 144 -4.33 -45.32 -12.48
N THR A 145 -4.57 -44.47 -13.48
CA THR A 145 -5.23 -44.85 -14.74
C THR A 145 -4.38 -45.86 -15.53
N LEU A 146 -3.07 -45.61 -15.65
CA LEU A 146 -2.15 -46.53 -16.31
C LEU A 146 -2.06 -47.88 -15.59
N SER A 147 -2.04 -47.89 -14.25
CA SER A 147 -2.05 -49.12 -13.46
C SER A 147 -3.31 -49.96 -13.72
N SER A 148 -4.48 -49.33 -13.78
CA SER A 148 -5.74 -50.02 -14.13
C SER A 148 -5.70 -50.65 -15.52
N LEU A 149 -5.19 -49.92 -16.52
CA LEU A 149 -5.05 -50.42 -17.90
C LEU A 149 -4.06 -51.60 -18.00
N VAL A 150 -3.01 -51.59 -17.17
CA VAL A 150 -2.06 -52.71 -17.10
C VAL A 150 -2.72 -53.93 -16.48
N GLU A 151 -3.50 -53.79 -15.41
CA GLU A 151 -4.26 -54.90 -14.80
C GLU A 151 -5.27 -55.49 -15.78
N GLU A 152 -6.00 -54.66 -16.52
CA GLU A 152 -6.94 -55.10 -17.54
C GLU A 152 -6.25 -55.89 -18.67
N ASN A 153 -5.09 -55.42 -19.14
CA ASN A 153 -4.30 -56.15 -20.14
C ASN A 153 -3.79 -57.50 -19.63
N ILE A 154 -3.43 -57.61 -18.35
CA ILE A 154 -3.05 -58.88 -17.74
C ILE A 154 -4.23 -59.85 -17.78
N HIS A 155 -5.43 -59.38 -17.40
CA HIS A 155 -6.64 -60.20 -17.42
C HIS A 155 -7.00 -60.67 -18.84
N LEU A 156 -7.02 -59.76 -19.81
CA LEU A 156 -7.29 -60.10 -21.22
C LEU A 156 -6.28 -61.10 -21.78
N LYS A 157 -5.00 -60.95 -21.42
CA LYS A 157 -3.96 -61.90 -21.82
C LYS A 157 -4.22 -63.30 -21.25
N ASP A 158 -4.59 -63.39 -19.97
CA ASP A 158 -4.90 -64.67 -19.33
C ASP A 158 -6.14 -65.34 -19.97
N GLU A 159 -7.17 -64.55 -20.30
CA GLU A 159 -8.36 -65.01 -21.01
C GLU A 159 -8.04 -65.55 -22.40
N ILE A 160 -7.23 -64.83 -23.19
CA ILE A 160 -6.77 -65.28 -24.51
C ILE A 160 -5.94 -66.57 -24.40
N ILE A 161 -5.05 -66.67 -23.40
CA ILE A 161 -4.26 -67.88 -23.17
C ILE A 161 -5.17 -69.07 -22.86
N GLU A 162 -6.20 -68.87 -22.04
CA GLU A 162 -7.17 -69.90 -21.71
C GLU A 162 -7.97 -70.34 -22.94
N GLU A 163 -8.46 -69.40 -23.75
CA GLU A 163 -9.19 -69.70 -24.98
C GLU A 163 -8.32 -70.47 -26.00
N ILE A 164 -7.06 -70.05 -26.18
CA ILE A 164 -6.09 -70.77 -27.03
C ILE A 164 -5.84 -72.18 -26.48
N THR A 165 -5.70 -72.34 -25.17
CA THR A 165 -5.44 -73.63 -24.54
C THR A 165 -6.63 -74.58 -24.71
N GLN A 166 -7.86 -74.06 -24.57
CA GLN A 166 -9.09 -74.83 -24.81
C GLN A 166 -9.20 -75.24 -26.28
N LYS A 167 -9.00 -74.30 -27.23
CA LYS A 167 -8.99 -74.58 -28.67
C LYS A 167 -7.92 -75.59 -29.06
N ALA A 168 -6.69 -75.46 -28.55
CA ALA A 168 -5.60 -76.40 -28.80
C ALA A 168 -5.92 -77.80 -28.26
N THR A 169 -6.58 -77.89 -27.11
CA THR A 169 -7.03 -79.17 -26.52
C THR A 169 -8.13 -79.81 -27.37
N ALA A 170 -9.11 -79.02 -27.82
CA ALA A 170 -10.18 -79.48 -28.72
C ALA A 170 -9.59 -79.99 -30.05
N LEU A 171 -8.74 -79.19 -30.70
CA LEU A 171 -8.03 -79.58 -31.94
C LEU A 171 -7.19 -80.83 -31.75
N LYS A 172 -6.49 -80.97 -30.62
CA LYS A 172 -5.72 -82.17 -30.30
C LYS A 172 -6.62 -83.40 -30.19
N ASN A 173 -7.79 -83.27 -29.56
CA ASN A 173 -8.75 -84.36 -29.43
C ASN A 173 -9.37 -84.72 -30.79
N GLU A 174 -9.74 -83.74 -31.61
CA GLU A 174 -10.21 -83.95 -32.98
C GLU A 174 -9.15 -84.61 -33.86
N LEU A 175 -7.91 -84.12 -33.82
CA LEU A 175 -6.78 -84.70 -34.56
C LEU A 175 -6.50 -86.13 -34.10
N SER A 176 -6.59 -86.42 -32.79
CA SER A 176 -6.41 -87.79 -32.29
C SER A 176 -7.54 -88.71 -32.76
N THR A 177 -8.76 -88.20 -32.82
CA THR A 177 -9.93 -88.92 -33.34
C THR A 177 -9.78 -89.20 -34.84
N HIS A 178 -9.37 -88.21 -35.62
CA HIS A 178 -9.07 -88.37 -37.05
C HIS A 178 -7.86 -89.25 -37.31
N PHE A 179 -6.83 -89.20 -36.45
CA PHE A 179 -5.64 -90.03 -36.58
C PHE A 179 -5.94 -91.51 -36.31
N GLU A 180 -6.77 -91.83 -35.32
CA GLU A 180 -7.22 -93.20 -35.08
C GLU A 180 -8.18 -93.68 -36.19
N ALA A 181 -9.07 -92.82 -36.70
CA ALA A 181 -9.88 -93.12 -37.89
C ALA A 181 -9.04 -93.31 -39.17
N PHE A 182 -7.96 -92.55 -39.33
CA PHE A 182 -7.03 -92.65 -40.45
C PHE A 182 -6.16 -93.91 -40.35
N LYS A 183 -5.71 -94.29 -39.15
CA LYS A 183 -5.06 -95.59 -38.90
C LYS A 183 -5.96 -96.77 -39.26
N GLU A 184 -7.26 -96.67 -39.00
CA GLU A 184 -8.23 -97.70 -39.41
C GLU A 184 -8.48 -97.71 -40.93
N GLN A 185 -8.34 -96.58 -41.62
CA GLN A 185 -8.57 -96.48 -43.07
C GLN A 185 -7.31 -96.70 -43.93
N VAL A 186 -6.10 -96.56 -43.39
CA VAL A 186 -4.86 -96.62 -44.16
C VAL A 186 -4.06 -97.88 -43.85
N SER A 187 -4.18 -98.86 -44.74
CA SER A 187 -3.11 -99.83 -44.98
C SER A 187 -1.88 -99.05 -45.46
N LEU A 188 -0.84 -99.02 -44.63
CA LEU A 188 0.40 -98.31 -44.89
C LEU A 188 1.18 -98.98 -46.02
N ASP A 189 0.90 -98.59 -47.26
CA ASP A 189 1.82 -98.75 -48.38
C ASP A 189 1.91 -97.44 -49.18
N ARG A 190 3.08 -96.80 -49.05
CA ARG A 190 3.66 -95.72 -49.86
C ARG A 190 3.12 -94.30 -49.63
N PHE A 191 4.00 -93.38 -49.19
CA PHE A 191 4.09 -92.04 -49.79
C PHE A 191 5.50 -91.43 -49.76
N ALA A 192 5.73 -90.69 -50.85
CA ALA A 192 6.75 -89.76 -51.35
C ALA A 192 7.88 -89.22 -50.45
N THR A 193 9.03 -89.00 -51.10
CA THR A 193 10.29 -88.46 -50.59
C THR A 193 10.36 -86.93 -50.66
N LYS A 194 11.24 -86.38 -49.81
CA LYS A 194 11.64 -84.98 -49.56
C LYS A 194 11.98 -84.11 -50.79
N GLU A 195 11.91 -84.67 -52.00
CA GLU A 195 12.36 -84.07 -53.25
C GLU A 195 11.22 -83.32 -53.99
N GLU A 196 9.96 -83.63 -53.66
CA GLU A 196 8.79 -82.91 -54.19
C GLU A 196 8.49 -81.62 -53.41
N LEU A 197 9.00 -81.50 -52.17
CA LEU A 197 8.83 -80.31 -51.32
C LEU A 197 9.79 -79.16 -51.67
N GLU A 198 10.92 -79.47 -52.33
CA GLU A 198 11.92 -78.47 -52.76
C GLU A 198 11.49 -77.72 -54.04
N LYS A 199 10.69 -78.34 -54.92
CA LYS A 199 10.21 -77.70 -56.16
C LYS A 199 9.19 -76.57 -55.97
N ILE A 200 8.63 -76.44 -54.76
CA ILE A 200 7.65 -75.38 -54.44
C ILE A 200 8.37 -74.08 -53.99
N LYS A 201 9.66 -74.16 -53.58
CA LYS A 201 10.41 -72.98 -53.10
C LYS A 201 11.03 -72.12 -54.21
N GLU A 202 11.05 -72.57 -55.46
CA GLU A 202 11.65 -71.83 -56.59
C GLU A 202 10.67 -70.92 -57.36
N LEU A 203 9.39 -70.82 -56.97
CA LEU A 203 8.35 -70.12 -57.75
C LEU A 203 7.86 -68.78 -57.18
N ILE A 204 8.49 -68.21 -56.15
CA ILE A 204 8.12 -66.88 -55.61
C ILE A 204 9.22 -65.87 -55.94
N PRO A 205 9.01 -64.95 -56.90
CA PRO A 205 9.94 -63.87 -57.16
C PRO A 205 9.76 -62.78 -56.08
N ASN A 206 10.72 -62.65 -55.18
CA ASN A 206 10.88 -61.47 -54.34
C ASN A 206 11.27 -60.29 -55.25
N LYS A 207 10.30 -59.44 -55.58
CA LYS A 207 10.54 -58.15 -56.23
C LYS A 207 9.92 -57.08 -55.34
N GLU A 208 10.74 -56.46 -54.48
CA GLU A 208 10.35 -55.20 -53.84
C GLU A 208 10.10 -54.15 -54.94
N PRO A 209 8.99 -53.42 -54.89
CA PRO A 209 8.70 -52.36 -55.85
C PRO A 209 9.69 -51.20 -55.65
N PRO A 210 10.03 -50.45 -56.71
CA PRO A 210 10.90 -49.28 -56.59
C PRO A 210 10.19 -48.22 -55.73
N MET A 211 10.86 -47.78 -54.65
CA MET A 211 10.44 -46.66 -53.82
C MET A 211 10.32 -45.39 -54.70
N SER A 212 9.22 -44.66 -54.64
CA SER A 212 9.08 -43.40 -55.39
C SER A 212 10.12 -42.36 -54.91
N GLU A 213 10.67 -41.54 -55.83
CA GLU A 213 11.68 -40.51 -55.49
C GLU A 213 11.20 -39.55 -54.38
N GLU A 214 9.88 -39.29 -54.30
CA GLU A 214 9.27 -38.46 -53.26
C GLU A 214 9.30 -39.12 -51.88
N LYS A 215 9.06 -40.44 -51.79
CA LYS A 215 9.15 -41.21 -50.55
C LYS A 215 10.59 -41.28 -50.03
N GLN A 216 11.57 -41.43 -50.92
CA GLN A 216 12.98 -41.45 -50.56
C GLN A 216 13.46 -40.08 -50.06
N SER A 217 13.02 -38.99 -50.70
CA SER A 217 13.32 -37.61 -50.27
C SER A 217 12.72 -37.27 -48.90
N LEU A 218 11.51 -37.75 -48.59
CA LEU A 218 10.88 -37.53 -47.29
C LEU A 218 11.58 -38.30 -46.17
N LEU A 219 12.04 -39.53 -46.42
CA LEU A 219 12.84 -40.30 -45.45
C LEU A 219 14.16 -39.60 -45.12
N GLU A 220 14.88 -39.06 -46.11
CA GLU A 220 16.09 -38.27 -45.89
C GLU A 220 15.83 -37.00 -45.07
N GLN A 221 14.70 -36.31 -45.31
CA GLN A 221 14.31 -35.13 -44.55
C GLN A 221 13.94 -35.47 -43.09
N ILE A 222 13.27 -36.61 -42.86
CA ILE A 222 12.96 -37.12 -41.52
C ILE A 222 14.24 -37.46 -40.76
N GLU A 223 15.19 -38.13 -41.40
CA GLU A 223 16.49 -38.47 -40.79
C GLU A 223 17.31 -37.21 -40.45
N ALA A 224 17.33 -36.22 -41.35
CA ALA A 224 17.97 -34.94 -41.10
C ALA A 224 17.33 -34.16 -39.93
N LYS A 225 16.00 -34.20 -39.79
CA LYS A 225 15.28 -33.57 -38.67
C LYS A 225 15.49 -34.30 -37.35
N ASN A 226 15.55 -35.63 -37.34
CA ASN A 226 15.91 -36.41 -36.15
C ASN A 226 17.33 -36.09 -35.67
N ALA A 227 18.30 -35.95 -36.58
CA ALA A 227 19.67 -35.55 -36.22
C ALA A 227 19.73 -34.14 -35.61
N GLN A 228 18.92 -33.19 -36.10
CA GLN A 228 18.80 -31.85 -35.51
C GLN A 228 18.19 -31.88 -34.10
N ILE A 229 17.20 -32.75 -33.87
CA ILE A 229 16.57 -32.97 -32.56
C ILE A 229 17.59 -33.56 -31.56
N GLU A 230 18.37 -34.56 -31.95
CA GLU A 230 19.44 -35.12 -31.09
C GLU A 230 20.49 -34.06 -30.72
N ALA A 231 20.95 -33.26 -31.70
CA ALA A 231 21.90 -32.19 -31.43
C ALA A 231 21.36 -31.16 -30.42
N LYS A 232 20.08 -30.79 -30.54
CA LYS A 232 19.43 -29.85 -29.60
C LYS A 232 19.22 -30.42 -28.21
N ASN A 233 18.89 -31.69 -28.09
CA ASN A 233 18.84 -32.37 -26.80
C ASN A 233 20.21 -32.38 -26.11
N GLY A 234 21.29 -32.61 -26.87
CA GLY A 234 22.66 -32.51 -26.34
C GLY A 234 23.01 -31.11 -25.82
N GLU A 235 22.64 -30.04 -26.54
CA GLU A 235 22.83 -28.65 -26.08
C GLU A 235 22.07 -28.37 -24.76
N ILE A 236 20.87 -28.93 -24.59
CA ILE A 236 20.07 -28.76 -23.36
C ILE A 236 20.67 -29.55 -22.20
N GLU A 237 21.18 -30.77 -22.43
CA GLU A 237 21.88 -31.56 -21.41
C GLU A 237 23.15 -30.86 -20.90
N GLU A 238 23.94 -30.24 -21.78
CA GLU A 238 25.11 -29.44 -21.38
C GLU A 238 24.74 -28.24 -20.50
N LEU A 239 23.68 -27.51 -20.85
CA LEU A 239 23.20 -26.38 -20.06
C LEU A 239 22.65 -26.80 -18.69
N ASN A 240 21.96 -27.94 -18.61
CA ASN A 240 21.50 -28.49 -17.34
C ASN A 240 22.66 -28.92 -16.44
N ALA A 241 23.71 -29.52 -17.00
CA ALA A 241 24.91 -29.87 -16.25
C ALA A 241 25.63 -28.62 -15.70
N LEU A 242 25.66 -27.52 -16.47
CA LEU A 242 26.19 -26.23 -16.00
C LEU A 242 25.33 -25.62 -14.89
N LEU A 243 24.01 -25.75 -14.97
CA LEU A 243 23.06 -25.29 -13.95
C LEU A 243 23.25 -26.05 -12.62
N GLU A 244 23.47 -27.35 -12.68
CA GLU A 244 23.68 -28.24 -11.52
C GLU A 244 25.06 -28.05 -10.88
N ALA A 245 26.04 -27.57 -11.64
CA ALA A 245 27.38 -27.26 -11.16
C ALA A 245 27.51 -25.88 -10.46
N LEU A 246 26.45 -25.06 -10.46
CA LEU A 246 26.46 -23.76 -9.78
C LEU A 246 26.47 -23.96 -8.24
N PRO A 247 27.31 -23.21 -7.50
CA PRO A 247 27.39 -23.35 -6.05
C PRO A 247 26.08 -22.91 -5.37
N ASP A 248 25.62 -23.70 -4.39
CA ASP A 248 24.53 -23.32 -3.50
C ASP A 248 25.07 -22.36 -2.42
N PRO A 249 24.38 -21.23 -2.17
CA PRO A 249 24.82 -20.30 -1.16
C PRO A 249 24.47 -20.84 0.22
N LYS A 250 25.47 -21.39 0.90
CA LYS A 250 25.43 -21.63 2.34
C LYS A 250 26.20 -20.54 3.06
N ASP A 251 25.77 -20.30 4.29
CA ASP A 251 26.45 -19.53 5.35
C ASP A 251 26.04 -18.05 5.53
N LEU A 252 25.23 -17.44 4.64
CA LEU A 252 24.80 -16.04 4.80
C LEU A 252 23.92 -15.81 6.06
N GLU A 253 22.96 -16.70 6.31
CA GLU A 253 22.04 -16.58 7.45
C GLU A 253 22.76 -16.75 8.80
N GLU A 254 23.79 -17.60 8.86
CA GLU A 254 24.58 -17.83 10.07
C GLU A 254 25.51 -16.64 10.38
N LEU A 255 26.07 -16.01 9.33
CA LEU A 255 26.85 -14.78 9.42
C LEU A 255 25.99 -13.58 9.85
N GLU A 256 24.78 -13.43 9.29
CA GLU A 256 23.84 -12.38 9.70
C GLU A 256 23.38 -12.53 11.16
N GLN A 257 23.11 -13.77 11.60
CA GLN A 257 22.78 -14.04 13.01
C GLN A 257 23.95 -13.71 13.95
N THR A 258 25.18 -14.07 13.56
CA THR A 258 26.40 -13.79 14.34
C THR A 258 26.63 -12.28 14.45
N LYS A 259 26.38 -11.52 13.38
CA LYS A 259 26.45 -10.05 13.37
C LYS A 259 25.41 -9.46 14.32
N ALA A 260 24.15 -9.87 14.21
CA ALA A 260 23.06 -9.37 15.07
C ALA A 260 23.32 -9.61 16.56
N GLN A 261 23.90 -10.77 16.90
CA GLN A 261 24.28 -11.09 18.28
C GLN A 261 25.37 -10.14 18.81
N LYS A 262 26.39 -9.83 18.01
CA LYS A 262 27.47 -8.90 18.38
C LYS A 262 26.98 -7.45 18.49
N GLU A 263 26.06 -7.02 17.63
CA GLU A 263 25.43 -5.69 17.73
C GLU A 263 24.64 -5.53 19.04
N GLN A 264 23.95 -6.59 19.47
CA GLN A 264 23.27 -6.61 20.77
C GLN A 264 24.25 -6.48 21.94
N GLU A 265 25.40 -7.16 21.87
CA GLU A 265 26.45 -7.08 22.90
C GLU A 265 27.05 -5.66 22.99
N VAL A 266 27.27 -4.99 21.85
CA VAL A 266 27.69 -3.57 21.81
C VAL A 266 26.65 -2.68 22.49
N SER A 267 25.36 -2.86 22.20
CA SER A 267 24.29 -2.07 22.82
C SER A 267 24.24 -2.25 24.35
N SER A 268 24.47 -3.47 24.85
CA SER A 268 24.57 -3.74 26.29
C SER A 268 25.76 -3.02 26.92
N LEU A 269 26.93 -3.07 26.27
CA LEU A 269 28.14 -2.39 26.75
C LEU A 269 27.96 -0.86 26.76
N GLU A 270 27.26 -0.29 25.79
CA GLU A 270 26.95 1.14 25.75
C GLU A 270 26.10 1.60 26.94
N GLN A 271 25.12 0.78 27.34
CA GLN A 271 24.33 1.05 28.54
C GLN A 271 25.20 1.00 29.80
N GLU A 272 26.03 -0.04 29.95
CA GLU A 272 26.96 -0.17 31.08
C GLU A 272 27.92 1.03 31.14
N ILE A 273 28.52 1.42 30.02
CA ILE A 273 29.41 2.59 29.91
C ILE A 273 28.67 3.87 30.32
N SER A 274 27.42 4.07 29.89
CA SER A 274 26.61 5.23 30.28
C SER A 274 26.37 5.27 31.79
N THR A 275 26.06 4.12 32.40
CA THR A 275 25.85 4.03 33.86
C THR A 275 27.13 4.31 34.65
N LEU A 276 28.26 3.75 34.22
CA LEU A 276 29.57 3.98 34.83
C LEU A 276 29.99 5.45 34.71
N THR A 277 29.76 6.07 33.55
CA THR A 277 30.04 7.50 33.32
C THR A 277 29.25 8.37 34.30
N THR A 278 27.95 8.10 34.45
CA THR A 278 27.08 8.83 35.39
C THR A 278 27.56 8.66 36.83
N ALA A 279 27.89 7.43 37.24
CA ALA A 279 28.38 7.15 38.59
C ALA A 279 29.71 7.87 38.89
N ILE A 280 30.61 7.97 37.91
CA ILE A 280 31.86 8.73 38.03
C ILE A 280 31.57 10.23 38.20
N GLU A 281 30.67 10.81 37.41
CA GLU A 281 30.29 12.23 37.50
C GLU A 281 29.65 12.57 38.86
N GLU A 282 28.77 11.71 39.37
CA GLU A 282 28.17 11.86 40.71
C GLU A 282 29.23 11.83 41.81
N LYS A 283 30.15 10.86 41.75
CA LYS A 283 31.25 10.73 42.71
C LYS A 283 32.22 11.90 42.63
N GLN A 284 32.55 12.39 41.44
CA GLN A 284 33.36 13.59 41.23
C GLN A 284 32.70 14.83 41.82
N THR A 285 31.39 14.99 41.63
CA THR A 285 30.61 16.08 42.22
C THR A 285 30.66 16.04 43.74
N LEU A 286 30.46 14.86 44.33
CA LEU A 286 30.52 14.66 45.78
C LEU A 286 31.92 14.96 46.32
N LYS A 287 32.97 14.51 45.62
CA LYS A 287 34.36 14.84 45.95
C LYS A 287 34.59 16.36 45.96
N THR A 288 34.15 17.09 44.93
CA THR A 288 34.28 18.55 44.88
C THR A 288 33.54 19.24 46.03
N GLN A 289 32.35 18.77 46.40
CA GLN A 289 31.63 19.30 47.57
C GLN A 289 32.41 19.07 48.87
N LYS A 290 33.05 17.90 49.02
CA LYS A 290 33.88 17.57 50.19
C LYS A 290 35.17 18.39 50.24
N GLU A 291 35.81 18.63 49.10
CA GLU A 291 36.97 19.52 48.98
C GLU A 291 36.63 20.96 49.37
N GLN A 292 35.44 21.47 48.98
CA GLN A 292 34.95 22.78 49.40
C GLN A 292 34.64 22.83 50.91
N GLN A 293 34.08 21.76 51.48
CA GLN A 293 33.85 21.65 52.93
C GLN A 293 35.17 21.70 53.70
N LEU A 294 36.21 21.01 53.22
CA LEU A 294 37.54 20.99 53.83
C LEU A 294 38.17 22.40 53.96
N GLU A 295 37.92 23.29 52.99
CA GLU A 295 38.45 24.66 52.97
C GLU A 295 37.84 25.55 54.08
N SER A 296 36.63 25.22 54.53
CA SER A 296 35.89 25.95 55.58
C SER A 296 35.83 25.25 56.95
N ALA A 297 36.37 24.03 57.05
CA ALA A 297 36.27 23.18 58.24
C ALA A 297 37.25 23.56 59.36
N SER A 298 36.88 23.22 60.60
CA SER A 298 37.75 23.38 61.78
C SER A 298 38.92 22.38 61.76
N GLU A 299 40.03 22.68 62.45
CA GLU A 299 41.23 21.81 62.48
C GLU A 299 40.95 20.40 63.02
N GLU A 300 39.92 20.21 63.84
CA GLU A 300 39.51 18.89 64.35
C GLU A 300 38.74 18.05 63.31
N GLU A 301 38.08 18.69 62.33
CA GLU A 301 37.23 18.03 61.31
C GLU A 301 38.00 17.70 60.01
N LYS A 302 39.10 18.41 59.73
CA LYS A 302 39.91 18.22 58.52
C LYS A 302 40.43 16.79 58.30
N PRO A 303 40.92 16.04 59.31
CA PRO A 303 41.46 14.70 59.10
C PRO A 303 40.42 13.72 58.55
N ALA A 304 39.18 13.78 59.05
CA ALA A 304 38.08 12.92 58.59
C ALA A 304 37.65 13.24 57.15
N LEU A 305 37.59 14.53 56.79
CA LEU A 305 37.28 14.96 55.42
C LEU A 305 38.36 14.56 54.42
N ILE A 306 39.64 14.59 54.82
CA ILE A 306 40.76 14.11 53.99
C ILE A 306 40.63 12.60 53.71
N GLU A 307 40.24 11.80 54.71
CA GLU A 307 40.01 10.36 54.56
C GLU A 307 38.83 10.07 53.62
N GLU A 308 37.71 10.79 53.75
CA GLU A 308 36.56 10.67 52.83
C GLU A 308 36.92 11.03 51.38
N ILE A 309 37.70 12.09 51.17
CA ILE A 309 38.17 12.49 49.83
C ILE A 309 39.13 11.44 49.24
N ALA A 310 40.00 10.84 50.07
CA ALA A 310 40.90 9.77 49.64
C ALA A 310 40.12 8.52 49.20
N LEU A 311 39.11 8.11 49.97
CA LEU A 311 38.21 7.00 49.59
C LEU A 311 37.43 7.29 48.30
N LEU A 312 36.90 8.50 48.15
CA LEU A 312 36.22 8.90 46.91
C LEU A 312 37.16 8.90 45.70
N ASN A 313 38.44 9.27 45.86
CA ASN A 313 39.43 9.17 44.79
C ASN A 313 39.68 7.72 44.38
N GLU A 314 39.82 6.81 45.34
CA GLU A 314 40.04 5.38 45.08
C GLU A 314 38.83 4.76 44.35
N GLU A 315 37.61 5.12 44.76
CA GLU A 315 36.38 4.69 44.08
C GLU A 315 36.27 5.24 42.65
N ILE A 316 36.58 6.53 42.43
CA ILE A 316 36.60 7.13 41.09
C ILE A 316 37.64 6.45 40.20
N GLU A 317 38.83 6.15 40.73
CA GLU A 317 39.90 5.48 39.98
C GLU A 317 39.50 4.05 39.60
N ALA A 318 38.89 3.29 40.51
CA ALA A 318 38.37 1.95 40.22
C ALA A 318 37.28 1.97 39.13
N LEU A 319 36.30 2.87 39.25
CA LEU A 319 35.24 3.03 38.24
C LEU A 319 35.80 3.48 36.88
N THR A 320 36.82 4.34 36.89
CA THR A 320 37.49 4.81 35.66
C THR A 320 38.24 3.67 34.96
N GLN A 321 38.90 2.79 35.72
CA GLN A 321 39.53 1.60 35.16
C GLN A 321 38.51 0.65 34.53
N GLU A 322 37.38 0.43 35.20
CA GLU A 322 36.29 -0.40 34.68
C GLU A 322 35.69 0.20 33.39
N LEU A 323 35.42 1.51 33.37
CA LEU A 323 34.97 2.24 32.19
C LEU A 323 35.94 2.06 31.02
N THR A 324 37.25 2.19 31.28
CA THR A 324 38.29 2.04 30.26
C THR A 324 38.32 0.62 29.68
N SER A 325 38.20 -0.40 30.53
CA SER A 325 38.14 -1.80 30.10
C SER A 325 36.91 -2.09 29.25
N LYS A 326 35.74 -1.58 29.66
CA LYS A 326 34.48 -1.78 28.94
C LYS A 326 34.48 -1.08 27.59
N ASN A 327 35.03 0.13 27.54
CA ASN A 327 35.17 0.88 26.29
C ASN A 327 36.13 0.18 25.32
N GLY A 328 37.22 -0.43 25.80
CA GLY A 328 38.09 -1.26 24.97
C GLY A 328 37.38 -2.50 24.40
N ALA A 329 36.59 -3.21 25.21
CA ALA A 329 35.81 -4.35 24.74
C ALA A 329 34.75 -3.96 23.68
N LYS A 330 34.15 -2.77 23.82
CA LYS A 330 33.25 -2.20 22.81
C LYS A 330 33.97 -1.98 21.49
N GLU A 331 35.15 -1.36 21.52
CA GLU A 331 35.96 -1.10 20.31
C GLU A 331 36.35 -2.40 19.59
N ASP A 332 36.76 -3.43 20.33
CA ASP A 332 37.09 -4.75 19.77
C ASP A 332 35.88 -5.42 19.10
N LEU A 333 34.70 -5.35 19.72
CA LEU A 333 33.45 -5.88 19.14
C LEU A 333 33.04 -5.11 17.87
N GLN A 334 33.15 -3.78 17.88
CA GLN A 334 32.87 -2.95 16.71
C GLN A 334 33.80 -3.28 15.55
N GLN A 335 35.08 -3.54 15.83
CA GLN A 335 36.04 -4.00 14.81
C GLN A 335 35.67 -5.38 14.24
N SER A 336 35.23 -6.31 15.09
CA SER A 336 34.78 -7.63 14.64
C SER A 336 33.50 -7.57 13.79
N ILE A 337 32.56 -6.65 14.09
CA ILE A 337 31.36 -6.41 13.26
C ILE A 337 31.76 -5.87 11.88
N LEU A 338 32.73 -4.95 11.83
CA LEU A 338 33.27 -4.41 10.57
C LEU A 338 33.85 -5.51 9.67
N GLU A 339 34.57 -6.47 10.24
CA GLU A 339 35.11 -7.61 9.49
C GLU A 339 33.98 -8.51 8.93
N LEU A 340 32.96 -8.82 9.74
CA LEU A 340 31.80 -9.60 9.30
C LEU A 340 31.01 -8.90 8.19
N LEU A 341 30.88 -7.57 8.25
CA LEU A 341 30.22 -6.79 7.20
C LEU A 341 30.92 -6.90 5.85
N VAL A 342 32.25 -6.93 5.85
CA VAL A 342 33.05 -7.11 4.62
C VAL A 342 32.83 -8.51 4.04
N GLU A 343 32.79 -9.53 4.90
CA GLU A 343 32.54 -10.92 4.50
C GLU A 343 31.13 -11.10 3.92
N ILE A 344 30.10 -10.58 4.60
CA ILE A 344 28.71 -10.58 4.12
C ILE A 344 28.61 -9.90 2.75
N ALA A 345 29.17 -8.70 2.59
CA ALA A 345 29.12 -7.97 1.33
C ALA A 345 29.80 -8.74 0.17
N SER A 346 30.86 -9.51 0.47
CA SER A 346 31.51 -10.34 -0.53
C SER A 346 30.64 -11.53 -0.97
N LEU A 347 29.95 -12.18 -0.01
CA LEU A 347 29.04 -13.29 -0.28
C LEU A 347 27.77 -12.83 -1.02
N GLU A 348 27.22 -11.66 -0.68
CA GLU A 348 26.09 -11.06 -1.41
C GLU A 348 26.43 -10.81 -2.88
N LEU A 349 27.66 -10.35 -3.16
CA LEU A 349 28.14 -10.14 -4.52
C LEU A 349 28.24 -11.46 -5.29
N GLU A 350 28.83 -12.50 -4.69
CA GLU A 350 28.92 -13.83 -5.30
C GLU A 350 27.54 -14.45 -5.53
N LEU A 351 26.60 -14.26 -4.59
CA LEU A 351 25.21 -14.70 -4.71
C LEU A 351 24.50 -14.01 -5.87
N SER A 352 24.68 -12.70 -6.01
CA SER A 352 24.11 -11.93 -7.12
C SER A 352 24.64 -12.42 -8.47
N GLN A 353 25.94 -12.65 -8.59
CA GLN A 353 26.55 -13.16 -9.81
C GLN A 353 26.06 -14.57 -10.15
N THR A 354 25.92 -15.44 -9.15
CA THR A 354 25.41 -16.80 -9.33
C THR A 354 23.95 -16.81 -9.75
N LYS A 355 23.12 -15.90 -9.21
CA LYS A 355 21.72 -15.72 -9.63
C LYS A 355 21.62 -15.27 -11.10
N GLU A 356 22.42 -14.28 -11.50
CA GLU A 356 22.46 -13.79 -12.88
C GLU A 356 22.87 -14.91 -13.85
N GLN A 357 23.90 -15.68 -13.52
CA GLN A 357 24.32 -16.84 -14.32
C GLN A 357 23.22 -17.93 -14.41
N ARG A 358 22.51 -18.19 -13.30
CA ARG A 358 21.41 -19.16 -13.29
C ARG A 358 20.25 -18.71 -14.20
N GLU A 359 19.85 -17.44 -14.12
CA GLU A 359 18.81 -16.87 -14.98
C GLU A 359 19.21 -16.93 -16.46
N GLU A 360 20.47 -16.65 -16.78
CA GLU A 360 20.99 -16.75 -18.14
C GLU A 360 20.91 -18.19 -18.68
N TYR A 361 21.33 -19.19 -17.90
CA TYR A 361 21.21 -20.59 -18.32
C TYR A 361 19.76 -21.04 -18.49
N LEU A 362 18.83 -20.62 -17.62
CA LEU A 362 17.41 -20.93 -17.75
C LEU A 362 16.81 -20.31 -19.03
N ALA A 363 17.14 -19.06 -19.35
CA ALA A 363 16.69 -18.41 -20.58
C ALA A 363 17.22 -19.10 -21.85
N GLN A 364 18.47 -19.57 -21.81
CA GLN A 364 19.04 -20.36 -22.90
C GLN A 364 18.31 -21.71 -23.04
N ILE A 365 18.04 -22.42 -21.95
CA ILE A 365 17.28 -23.69 -21.96
C ILE A 365 15.88 -23.48 -22.54
N GLU A 366 15.17 -22.43 -22.14
CA GLU A 366 13.83 -22.10 -22.66
C GLU A 366 13.87 -21.86 -24.18
N THR A 367 14.84 -21.07 -24.65
CA THR A 367 15.03 -20.80 -26.08
C THR A 367 15.26 -22.09 -26.87
N LYS A 368 16.15 -22.97 -26.37
CA LYS A 368 16.44 -24.26 -27.01
C LYS A 368 15.25 -25.22 -26.99
N ASN A 369 14.46 -25.23 -25.91
CA ASN A 369 13.23 -26.02 -25.83
C ASN A 369 12.18 -25.56 -26.85
N ASN A 370 12.06 -24.25 -27.07
CA ASN A 370 11.17 -23.70 -28.11
C ASN A 370 11.62 -24.12 -29.52
N GLU A 371 12.92 -24.05 -29.82
CA GLU A 371 13.49 -24.56 -31.07
C GLU A 371 13.25 -26.06 -31.25
N LEU A 372 13.42 -26.85 -30.19
CA LEU A 372 13.19 -28.30 -30.17
C LEU A 372 11.72 -28.64 -30.47
N ASN A 373 10.78 -27.91 -29.87
CA ASN A 373 9.35 -28.09 -30.11
C ASN A 373 8.95 -27.76 -31.55
N ALA A 374 9.54 -26.71 -32.13
CA ALA A 374 9.34 -26.38 -33.55
C ALA A 374 9.85 -27.51 -34.47
N LEU A 375 11.03 -28.06 -34.20
CA LEU A 375 11.59 -29.19 -34.95
C LEU A 375 10.72 -30.46 -34.83
N LYS A 376 10.19 -30.76 -33.64
CA LYS A 376 9.27 -31.89 -33.42
C LYS A 376 7.96 -31.73 -34.21
N LEU A 377 7.43 -30.52 -34.29
CA LEU A 377 6.25 -30.22 -35.09
C LEU A 377 6.53 -30.42 -36.59
N GLU A 378 7.65 -29.89 -37.09
CA GLU A 378 8.07 -30.10 -38.48
C GLU A 378 8.24 -31.58 -38.83
N LEU A 379 8.87 -32.36 -37.94
CA LEU A 379 9.02 -33.80 -38.06
C LEU A 379 7.66 -34.51 -38.14
N GLN A 380 6.68 -34.09 -37.33
CA GLN A 380 5.34 -34.67 -37.35
C GLN A 380 4.66 -34.42 -38.70
N THR A 381 4.72 -33.19 -39.24
CA THR A 381 4.21 -32.89 -40.59
C THR A 381 4.85 -33.73 -41.68
N LEU A 382 6.15 -34.01 -41.59
CA LEU A 382 6.85 -34.88 -42.55
C LEU A 382 6.39 -36.34 -42.43
N LYS A 383 6.16 -36.84 -41.21
CA LYS A 383 5.61 -38.18 -40.97
C LYS A 383 4.19 -38.32 -41.50
N ASP A 384 3.33 -37.33 -41.25
CA ASP A 384 1.95 -37.31 -41.74
C ASP A 384 1.91 -37.36 -43.27
N ARG A 385 2.78 -36.59 -43.93
CA ARG A 385 2.91 -36.58 -45.40
C ARG A 385 3.46 -37.88 -45.97
N LEU A 386 4.37 -38.54 -45.26
CA LEU A 386 4.85 -39.88 -45.62
C LEU A 386 3.71 -40.91 -45.53
N GLU A 387 2.87 -40.83 -44.50
CA GLU A 387 1.73 -41.71 -44.31
C GLU A 387 0.66 -41.51 -45.41
N GLU A 388 0.46 -40.27 -45.86
CA GLU A 388 -0.43 -39.92 -46.96
C GLU A 388 0.04 -40.52 -48.31
N ILE A 389 1.34 -40.48 -48.60
CA ILE A 389 1.92 -41.11 -49.79
C ILE A 389 1.80 -42.63 -49.72
N ILE A 390 2.03 -43.23 -48.55
CA ILE A 390 1.86 -44.69 -48.35
C ILE A 390 0.40 -45.09 -48.60
N LYS A 391 -0.57 -44.27 -48.18
CA LYS A 391 -2.01 -44.50 -48.46
C LYS A 391 -2.36 -44.29 -49.94
N GLY A 392 -1.69 -43.37 -50.64
CA GLY A 392 -1.89 -43.09 -52.06
C GLY A 392 -1.24 -44.09 -53.04
N GLU A 393 -0.19 -44.83 -52.62
CA GLU A 393 0.49 -45.86 -53.44
C GLU A 393 -0.27 -47.22 -53.48
N TYR A 394 -1.31 -47.43 -52.67
CA TYR A 394 -2.21 -48.58 -52.77
C TYR A 394 -3.34 -48.31 -53.79
N ASP A 395 -3.03 -48.49 -55.07
CA ASP A 395 -4.03 -48.55 -56.15
C ASP A 395 -4.67 -49.95 -56.19
N GLU A 396 -5.99 -50.02 -56.01
CA GLU A 396 -6.84 -51.23 -56.01
C GLU A 396 -6.85 -52.00 -57.36
N THR A 397 -5.97 -51.69 -58.31
CA THR A 397 -6.11 -52.14 -59.71
C THR A 397 -5.00 -53.04 -60.27
N LEU A 398 -4.05 -53.55 -59.47
CA LEU A 398 -2.97 -54.42 -60.00
C LEU A 398 -2.62 -55.63 -59.12
N ILE A 399 -3.42 -56.72 -59.21
CA ILE A 399 -2.90 -58.09 -59.03
C ILE A 399 -3.45 -59.04 -60.13
N PRO A 400 -2.61 -59.89 -60.77
CA PRO A 400 -2.98 -60.77 -61.88
C PRO A 400 -3.82 -61.98 -61.49
N GLN A 401 -4.66 -62.42 -62.43
CA GLN A 401 -5.46 -63.64 -62.38
C GLN A 401 -4.58 -64.91 -62.32
N LEU A 402 -4.72 -65.72 -61.27
CA LEU A 402 -4.36 -67.15 -61.27
C LEU A 402 -5.51 -68.00 -60.68
N PRO A 403 -5.91 -69.14 -61.28
CA PRO A 403 -7.23 -69.78 -61.05
C PRO A 403 -7.39 -70.65 -59.78
N SER A 404 -6.96 -70.19 -58.60
CA SER A 404 -7.13 -70.94 -57.34
C SER A 404 -8.12 -70.35 -56.34
N GLU A 405 -8.82 -69.26 -56.67
CA GLU A 405 -9.72 -68.56 -55.73
C GLU A 405 -11.20 -68.57 -56.13
N LEU A 406 -11.66 -69.58 -56.89
CA LEU A 406 -13.10 -69.77 -57.14
C LEU A 406 -13.83 -70.54 -56.02
N THR A 407 -13.15 -70.90 -54.93
CA THR A 407 -13.77 -71.68 -53.82
C THR A 407 -13.96 -70.91 -52.52
N THR A 408 -13.42 -69.70 -52.37
CA THR A 408 -13.55 -68.94 -51.10
C THR A 408 -14.58 -67.81 -51.18
N LYS A 409 -15.02 -67.40 -52.38
CA LYS A 409 -16.05 -66.35 -52.54
C LYS A 409 -17.50 -66.87 -52.50
N HIS A 410 -17.72 -68.19 -52.47
CA HIS A 410 -19.06 -68.78 -52.38
C HIS A 410 -19.41 -69.34 -50.99
N TYR A 411 -18.47 -69.30 -50.04
CA TYR A 411 -18.67 -69.83 -48.69
C TYR A 411 -18.79 -68.75 -47.61
N VAL A 412 -18.24 -67.54 -47.85
CA VAL A 412 -18.33 -66.42 -46.88
C VAL A 412 -19.69 -65.72 -46.95
N ASP A 413 -20.27 -65.52 -48.14
CA ASP A 413 -21.59 -64.88 -48.27
C ASP A 413 -22.76 -65.73 -47.70
N LYS A 414 -22.56 -67.05 -47.58
CA LYS A 414 -23.55 -67.95 -46.97
C LYS A 414 -23.43 -68.02 -45.45
N GLN A 415 -22.22 -67.86 -44.90
CA GLN A 415 -22.00 -67.78 -43.46
C GLN A 415 -22.43 -66.43 -42.90
N ASP A 416 -22.20 -65.31 -43.60
CA ASP A 416 -22.66 -64.00 -43.13
C ASP A 416 -24.19 -63.84 -43.22
N LEU A 417 -24.84 -64.44 -44.23
CA LEU A 417 -26.31 -64.43 -44.30
C LEU A 417 -26.94 -65.43 -43.33
N ALA A 418 -26.29 -66.56 -43.04
CA ALA A 418 -26.73 -67.51 -42.02
C ALA A 418 -26.56 -66.92 -40.62
N LEU A 419 -25.41 -66.32 -40.31
CA LEU A 419 -25.13 -65.67 -39.04
C LEU A 419 -25.99 -64.42 -38.86
N LYS A 420 -26.25 -63.64 -39.92
CA LYS A 420 -27.20 -62.52 -39.87
C LYS A 420 -28.64 -62.99 -39.64
N ASN A 421 -29.06 -64.10 -40.22
CA ASN A 421 -30.39 -64.66 -39.98
C ASN A 421 -30.50 -65.35 -38.61
N GLU A 422 -29.41 -65.93 -38.09
CA GLU A 422 -29.31 -66.53 -36.77
C GLU A 422 -29.26 -65.45 -35.68
N ILE A 423 -28.50 -64.37 -35.89
CA ILE A 423 -28.52 -63.15 -35.07
C ILE A 423 -29.89 -62.46 -35.16
N MET A 424 -30.55 -62.42 -36.33
CA MET A 424 -31.92 -61.88 -36.43
C MET A 424 -32.94 -62.80 -35.75
N GLN A 425 -32.77 -64.13 -35.79
CA GLN A 425 -33.63 -65.07 -35.06
C GLN A 425 -33.38 -65.04 -33.55
N GLU A 426 -32.14 -64.82 -33.11
CA GLU A 426 -31.78 -64.61 -31.70
C GLU A 426 -32.22 -63.23 -31.21
N ILE A 427 -32.12 -62.17 -32.01
CA ILE A 427 -32.70 -60.86 -31.70
C ILE A 427 -34.22 -60.97 -31.62
N GLN A 428 -34.87 -61.71 -32.52
CA GLN A 428 -36.32 -61.92 -32.49
C GLN A 428 -36.75 -62.83 -31.33
N ALA A 429 -35.92 -63.80 -30.92
CA ALA A 429 -36.12 -64.61 -29.71
C ALA A 429 -35.82 -63.84 -28.42
N ILE A 430 -34.89 -62.88 -28.43
CA ILE A 430 -34.60 -61.96 -27.33
C ILE A 430 -35.71 -60.90 -27.23
N GLU A 431 -36.24 -60.39 -28.34
CA GLU A 431 -37.41 -59.51 -28.38
C GLU A 431 -38.71 -60.24 -27.93
N GLU A 432 -38.81 -61.56 -28.11
CA GLU A 432 -39.87 -62.41 -27.53
C GLU A 432 -39.61 -62.79 -26.05
N LEU A 433 -38.36 -62.71 -25.56
CA LEU A 433 -37.96 -62.97 -24.17
C LEU A 433 -37.87 -61.70 -23.31
N ILE A 434 -37.87 -60.51 -23.92
CA ILE A 434 -38.21 -59.27 -23.23
C ILE A 434 -39.69 -59.39 -22.86
N PRO A 435 -40.05 -59.44 -21.57
CA PRO A 435 -41.45 -59.35 -21.20
C PRO A 435 -41.96 -58.05 -21.81
N LYS A 436 -43.03 -58.12 -22.61
CA LYS A 436 -43.88 -56.94 -22.82
C LYS A 436 -44.07 -56.37 -21.42
N GLY A 437 -43.69 -55.12 -21.21
CA GLY A 437 -43.93 -54.45 -19.93
C GLY A 437 -45.34 -54.81 -19.50
N ASP A 438 -45.44 -55.45 -18.34
CA ASP A 438 -46.73 -55.66 -17.69
C ASP A 438 -47.40 -54.29 -17.68
N GLU A 439 -48.58 -54.16 -18.30
CA GLU A 439 -49.39 -52.93 -18.28
C GLU A 439 -49.53 -52.39 -16.84
N ASP A 440 -49.33 -53.25 -15.84
CA ASP A 440 -49.32 -52.97 -14.42
C ASP A 440 -48.14 -52.09 -13.94
N LEU A 441 -46.91 -52.21 -14.49
CA LEU A 441 -45.76 -51.41 -14.03
C LEU A 441 -45.87 -49.95 -14.52
N GLU A 442 -46.25 -49.77 -15.78
CA GLU A 442 -46.45 -48.43 -16.36
C GLU A 442 -47.67 -47.74 -15.70
N GLN A 443 -48.73 -48.50 -15.39
CA GLN A 443 -49.85 -48.00 -14.58
C GLN A 443 -49.43 -47.62 -13.15
N THR A 444 -48.58 -48.42 -12.51
CA THR A 444 -48.08 -48.14 -11.14
C THR A 444 -47.20 -46.88 -11.12
N GLN A 445 -46.35 -46.69 -12.14
CA GLN A 445 -45.52 -45.48 -12.28
C GLN A 445 -46.36 -44.22 -12.51
N GLU A 446 -47.42 -44.31 -13.32
CA GLU A 446 -48.32 -43.18 -13.53
C GLU A 446 -49.13 -42.86 -12.26
N GLN A 447 -49.54 -43.87 -11.48
CA GLN A 447 -50.21 -43.69 -10.18
C GLN A 447 -49.30 -43.03 -9.13
N ILE A 448 -48.02 -43.41 -9.08
CA ILE A 448 -47.01 -42.78 -8.22
C ILE A 448 -46.88 -41.29 -8.56
N LYS A 449 -46.78 -40.97 -9.86
CA LYS A 449 -46.63 -39.60 -10.33
C LYS A 449 -47.88 -38.75 -10.02
N GLU A 450 -49.08 -39.32 -10.19
CA GLU A 450 -50.34 -38.65 -9.86
C GLU A 450 -50.45 -38.40 -8.35
N LEU A 451 -50.04 -39.35 -7.50
CA LEU A 451 -50.01 -39.17 -6.04
C LEU A 451 -48.98 -38.11 -5.60
N GLU A 452 -47.80 -38.06 -6.20
CA GLU A 452 -46.79 -37.03 -5.91
C GLU A 452 -47.30 -35.62 -6.23
N GLU A 453 -48.01 -35.47 -7.36
CA GLU A 453 -48.60 -34.19 -7.77
C GLU A 453 -49.76 -33.78 -6.86
N GLN A 454 -50.58 -34.75 -6.42
CA GLN A 454 -51.63 -34.52 -5.43
C GLN A 454 -51.07 -34.10 -4.06
N ILE A 455 -50.02 -34.77 -3.56
CA ILE A 455 -49.36 -34.42 -2.29
C ILE A 455 -48.81 -32.99 -2.37
N LYS A 456 -48.10 -32.65 -3.45
CA LYS A 456 -47.55 -31.30 -3.64
C LYS A 456 -48.64 -30.23 -3.61
N SER A 457 -49.74 -30.45 -4.32
CA SER A 457 -50.89 -29.53 -4.33
C SER A 457 -51.49 -29.35 -2.93
N LYS A 458 -51.63 -30.44 -2.16
CA LYS A 458 -52.16 -30.38 -0.78
C LYS A 458 -51.19 -29.77 0.23
N GLU A 459 -49.89 -29.89 0.03
CA GLU A 459 -48.88 -29.20 0.84
C GLU A 459 -48.91 -27.68 0.62
N GLU A 460 -49.11 -27.23 -0.63
CA GLU A 460 -49.30 -25.81 -0.93
C GLU A 460 -50.58 -25.26 -0.28
N GLU A 461 -51.67 -26.04 -0.30
CA GLU A 461 -52.93 -25.71 0.39
C GLU A 461 -52.74 -25.63 1.92
N LEU A 462 -51.97 -26.56 2.50
CA LEU A 462 -51.63 -26.54 3.93
C LEU A 462 -50.80 -25.31 4.32
N GLN A 463 -49.81 -24.95 3.51
CA GLN A 463 -49.00 -23.74 3.73
C GLN A 463 -49.86 -22.48 3.66
N SER A 464 -50.81 -22.42 2.73
CA SER A 464 -51.77 -21.31 2.65
C SER A 464 -52.64 -21.19 3.91
N ILE A 465 -53.15 -22.31 4.44
CA ILE A 465 -53.96 -22.32 5.66
C ILE A 465 -53.12 -21.92 6.89
N ILE A 466 -51.88 -22.41 7.00
CA ILE A 466 -50.96 -22.03 8.08
C ILE A 466 -50.69 -20.52 8.05
N GLU A 467 -50.49 -19.94 6.88
CA GLU A 467 -50.28 -18.50 6.72
C GLU A 467 -51.55 -17.71 7.06
N GLN A 468 -52.74 -18.19 6.69
CA GLN A 468 -54.02 -17.59 7.09
C GLN A 468 -54.24 -17.63 8.61
N ILE A 469 -53.89 -18.72 9.28
CA ILE A 469 -53.93 -18.82 10.76
C ILE A 469 -52.96 -17.80 11.37
N ARG A 470 -51.73 -17.73 10.87
CA ARG A 470 -50.72 -16.78 11.34
C ARG A 470 -51.20 -15.33 11.20
N GLN A 471 -51.86 -14.99 10.10
CA GLN A 471 -52.42 -13.65 9.88
C GLN A 471 -53.61 -13.36 10.79
N ALA A 472 -54.53 -14.31 10.97
CA ALA A 472 -55.68 -14.19 11.87
C ALA A 472 -55.28 -14.04 13.36
N GLN A 473 -54.15 -14.64 13.76
CA GLN A 473 -53.57 -14.52 15.11
C GLN A 473 -52.81 -13.20 15.32
N ALA A 474 -52.39 -12.52 14.25
CA ALA A 474 -51.64 -11.27 14.31
C ALA A 474 -52.53 -10.00 14.33
N GLU A 475 -53.83 -10.13 14.11
CA GLU A 475 -54.80 -9.03 14.28
C GLU A 475 -55.16 -8.80 15.77
N GLU A 476 -55.42 -7.56 16.18
CA GLU A 476 -55.85 -7.23 17.56
C GLU A 476 -57.32 -6.74 17.59
N PRO A 477 -58.23 -7.45 18.31
CA PRO A 477 -57.99 -8.71 19.03
C PRO A 477 -57.86 -9.92 18.08
N PRO A 478 -57.16 -11.00 18.49
CA PRO A 478 -56.97 -12.18 17.65
C PRO A 478 -58.30 -12.78 17.23
N GLN A 479 -58.44 -13.09 15.95
CA GLN A 479 -59.63 -13.75 15.41
C GLN A 479 -59.67 -15.23 15.85
N ASP A 480 -60.87 -15.81 15.97
CA ASP A 480 -61.04 -17.22 16.31
C ASP A 480 -60.55 -18.13 15.16
N THR A 481 -59.44 -18.85 15.39
CA THR A 481 -58.80 -19.74 14.40
C THR A 481 -59.26 -21.19 14.50
N THR A 482 -60.19 -21.53 15.41
CA THR A 482 -60.55 -22.92 15.72
C THR A 482 -60.97 -23.70 14.46
N ALA A 483 -61.75 -23.10 13.57
CA ALA A 483 -62.18 -23.74 12.33
C ALA A 483 -61.05 -23.97 11.32
N LEU A 484 -60.10 -23.03 11.21
CA LEU A 484 -58.94 -23.14 10.34
C LEU A 484 -57.92 -24.16 10.87
N GLU A 485 -57.74 -24.23 12.19
CA GLU A 485 -56.91 -25.22 12.86
C GLU A 485 -57.48 -26.63 12.71
N GLU A 486 -58.81 -26.77 12.69
CA GLU A 486 -59.46 -28.05 12.43
C GLU A 486 -59.32 -28.49 10.96
N GLN A 487 -59.39 -27.54 10.02
CA GLN A 487 -59.09 -27.79 8.60
C GLN A 487 -57.62 -28.15 8.39
N LYS A 488 -56.69 -27.47 9.06
CA LYS A 488 -55.27 -27.79 9.04
C LYS A 488 -55.03 -29.23 9.50
N ARG A 489 -55.63 -29.62 10.63
CA ARG A 489 -55.48 -30.99 11.17
C ARG A 489 -56.03 -32.05 10.20
N ALA A 490 -57.20 -31.80 9.61
CA ALA A 490 -57.77 -32.72 8.63
C ALA A 490 -56.91 -32.86 7.36
N LEU A 491 -56.29 -31.77 6.92
CA LEU A 491 -55.40 -31.77 5.75
C LEU A 491 -54.06 -32.44 6.03
N GLU A 492 -53.51 -32.28 7.24
CA GLU A 492 -52.32 -33.01 7.70
C GLU A 492 -52.55 -34.52 7.78
N GLU A 493 -53.74 -34.95 8.23
CA GLU A 493 -54.12 -36.36 8.30
C GLU A 493 -54.29 -36.97 6.88
N LEU A 494 -54.91 -36.22 5.96
CA LEU A 494 -55.02 -36.63 4.55
C LEU A 494 -53.64 -36.73 3.87
N LEU A 495 -52.74 -35.78 4.11
CA LEU A 495 -51.37 -35.81 3.60
C LEU A 495 -50.58 -36.99 4.16
N ALA A 496 -50.80 -37.36 5.43
CA ALA A 496 -50.18 -38.56 6.01
C ALA A 496 -50.66 -39.84 5.30
N GLN A 497 -51.97 -39.96 5.04
CA GLN A 497 -52.52 -41.10 4.31
C GLN A 497 -51.99 -41.17 2.87
N LEU A 498 -51.97 -40.06 2.14
CA LEU A 498 -51.46 -40.03 0.76
C LEU A 498 -49.98 -40.40 0.69
N ARG A 499 -49.18 -39.99 1.68
CA ARG A 499 -47.76 -40.37 1.76
C ARG A 499 -47.58 -41.85 2.08
N GLU A 500 -48.43 -42.42 2.92
CA GLU A 500 -48.43 -43.85 3.21
C GLU A 500 -48.80 -44.66 1.96
N ASP A 501 -49.83 -44.24 1.22
CA ASP A 501 -50.24 -44.86 -0.03
C ASP A 501 -49.11 -44.76 -1.09
N LEU A 502 -48.47 -43.59 -1.22
CA LEU A 502 -47.31 -43.39 -2.11
C LEU A 502 -46.15 -44.33 -1.74
N GLU A 503 -45.87 -44.51 -0.45
CA GLU A 503 -44.83 -45.42 0.01
C GLU A 503 -45.20 -46.89 -0.23
N GLY A 504 -46.50 -47.22 -0.17
CA GLY A 504 -47.04 -48.52 -0.58
C GLY A 504 -46.80 -48.82 -2.05
N PHE A 505 -47.19 -47.92 -2.95
CA PHE A 505 -46.99 -48.09 -4.39
C PHE A 505 -45.52 -48.10 -4.80
N LYS A 506 -44.66 -47.31 -4.15
CA LYS A 506 -43.20 -47.38 -4.38
C LYS A 506 -42.58 -48.72 -3.97
N LYS A 507 -43.10 -49.35 -2.91
CA LYS A 507 -42.67 -50.71 -2.52
C LYS A 507 -43.16 -51.77 -3.52
N GLU A 508 -44.37 -51.61 -4.05
CA GLU A 508 -44.93 -52.49 -5.08
C GLU A 508 -44.17 -52.37 -6.42
N GLU A 509 -43.74 -51.15 -6.78
CA GLU A 509 -42.80 -50.89 -7.89
C GLU A 509 -41.44 -51.58 -7.64
N GLU A 510 -40.85 -51.44 -6.45
CA GLU A 510 -39.60 -52.13 -6.09
C GLU A 510 -39.71 -53.66 -6.12
N GLU A 511 -40.87 -54.21 -5.79
CA GLU A 511 -41.13 -55.65 -5.74
C GLU A 511 -41.38 -56.24 -7.13
N SER A 512 -42.02 -55.51 -8.03
CA SER A 512 -42.19 -55.86 -9.45
C SER A 512 -40.88 -55.73 -10.25
N LEU A 513 -39.91 -54.95 -9.77
CA LEU A 513 -38.54 -54.86 -10.29
C LEU A 513 -37.58 -55.94 -9.73
N LYS A 514 -38.07 -56.92 -8.95
CA LYS A 514 -37.24 -58.06 -8.49
C LYS A 514 -37.24 -59.16 -9.54
N PRO A 515 -36.07 -59.67 -9.96
CA PRO A 515 -36.04 -60.71 -10.98
C PRO A 515 -36.60 -62.04 -10.48
N SER A 516 -37.42 -62.71 -11.29
CA SER A 516 -38.04 -63.98 -10.94
C SER A 516 -37.12 -65.19 -11.09
N LEU A 517 -35.93 -65.04 -11.69
CA LEU A 517 -34.97 -66.12 -11.95
C LEU A 517 -33.61 -65.86 -11.27
N PRO A 518 -32.93 -66.89 -10.73
CA PRO A 518 -31.67 -66.74 -9.99
C PRO A 518 -30.51 -66.08 -10.75
N GLN A 519 -30.53 -66.11 -12.09
CA GLN A 519 -29.47 -65.59 -12.96
C GLN A 519 -29.47 -64.05 -13.03
N ASP A 520 -30.64 -63.44 -12.84
CA ASP A 520 -30.82 -62.00 -12.84
C ASP A 520 -30.47 -61.37 -11.48
N LEU A 521 -30.48 -62.14 -10.38
CA LEU A 521 -30.04 -61.67 -9.06
C LEU A 521 -28.54 -61.30 -9.06
N THR A 522 -27.71 -62.05 -9.78
CA THR A 522 -26.28 -61.78 -9.93
C THR A 522 -26.02 -60.49 -10.73
N THR A 523 -26.77 -60.28 -11.80
CA THR A 523 -26.66 -59.08 -12.64
C THR A 523 -27.22 -57.84 -11.92
N LYS A 524 -28.35 -57.98 -11.22
CA LYS A 524 -28.92 -56.89 -10.40
C LYS A 524 -28.04 -56.56 -9.21
N SER A 525 -27.48 -57.54 -8.49
CA SER A 525 -26.54 -57.29 -7.40
C SER A 525 -25.27 -56.56 -7.86
N TYR A 526 -24.82 -56.83 -9.09
CA TYR A 526 -23.68 -56.14 -9.69
C TYR A 526 -24.03 -54.70 -10.08
N VAL A 527 -25.19 -54.48 -10.71
CA VAL A 527 -25.67 -53.14 -11.07
C VAL A 527 -25.98 -52.30 -9.83
N ASP A 528 -26.63 -52.86 -8.81
CA ASP A 528 -26.92 -52.18 -7.55
C ASP A 528 -25.64 -51.84 -6.78
N SER A 529 -24.61 -52.72 -6.81
CA SER A 529 -23.27 -52.43 -6.26
C SER A 529 -22.66 -51.18 -6.91
N GLU A 530 -22.70 -51.11 -8.24
CA GLU A 530 -22.03 -50.05 -8.99
C GLU A 530 -22.81 -48.73 -8.93
N ILE A 531 -24.14 -48.79 -8.89
CA ILE A 531 -24.98 -47.62 -8.59
C ILE A 531 -24.71 -47.11 -7.16
N LEU A 532 -24.53 -48.00 -6.17
CA LEU A 532 -24.23 -47.59 -4.78
C LEU A 532 -22.84 -46.94 -4.68
N LYS A 533 -21.89 -47.39 -5.51
CA LYS A 533 -20.53 -46.85 -5.61
C LYS A 533 -20.56 -45.44 -6.24
N LEU A 534 -21.26 -45.29 -7.36
CA LEU A 534 -21.49 -44.00 -8.02
C LEU A 534 -22.22 -43.01 -7.12
N LEU A 535 -23.23 -43.45 -6.36
CA LEU A 535 -23.95 -42.59 -5.41
C LEU A 535 -23.07 -42.12 -4.25
N LYS A 536 -22.14 -42.95 -3.78
CA LYS A 536 -21.14 -42.55 -2.75
C LYS A 536 -20.16 -41.54 -3.32
N GLU A 537 -19.63 -41.78 -4.52
CA GLU A 537 -18.72 -40.85 -5.21
C GLU A 537 -19.38 -39.50 -5.47
N LEU A 538 -20.62 -39.49 -5.97
CA LEU A 538 -21.39 -38.27 -6.20
C LEU A 538 -21.63 -37.50 -4.89
N ARG A 539 -21.93 -38.20 -3.79
CA ARG A 539 -22.13 -37.56 -2.48
C ARG A 539 -20.84 -36.94 -1.94
N THR A 540 -19.70 -37.60 -2.14
CA THR A 540 -18.37 -37.06 -1.81
C THR A 540 -18.07 -35.83 -2.65
N PHE A 541 -18.33 -35.89 -3.96
CA PHE A 541 -18.11 -34.76 -4.88
C PHE A 541 -18.98 -33.54 -4.52
N ILE A 542 -20.25 -33.75 -4.14
CA ILE A 542 -21.13 -32.68 -3.66
C ILE A 542 -20.63 -32.09 -2.34
N GLN A 543 -20.09 -32.89 -1.42
CA GLN A 543 -19.50 -32.39 -0.17
C GLN A 543 -18.23 -31.58 -0.41
N GLU A 544 -17.36 -32.02 -1.31
CA GLU A 544 -16.16 -31.28 -1.73
C GLU A 544 -16.52 -29.96 -2.43
N ALA A 545 -17.52 -29.98 -3.32
CA ALA A 545 -18.02 -28.78 -3.99
C ALA A 545 -18.59 -27.77 -2.98
N ASN A 546 -19.40 -28.22 -2.02
CA ASN A 546 -19.96 -27.36 -0.97
C ASN A 546 -18.87 -26.82 -0.02
N GLN A 547 -17.81 -27.59 0.26
CA GLN A 547 -16.65 -27.08 1.02
C GLN A 547 -15.86 -26.02 0.23
N LYS A 548 -15.60 -26.26 -1.05
CA LYS A 548 -14.90 -25.30 -1.93
C LYS A 548 -15.71 -24.02 -2.13
N ASP A 549 -17.04 -24.12 -2.25
CA ASP A 549 -17.92 -22.96 -2.40
C ASP A 549 -18.01 -22.14 -1.09
N THR A 550 -18.06 -22.82 0.05
CA THR A 550 -18.00 -22.18 1.38
C THR A 550 -16.66 -21.46 1.62
N GLN A 551 -15.56 -21.97 1.06
CA GLN A 551 -14.22 -21.36 1.18
C GLN A 551 -13.97 -20.24 0.15
N ASN A 552 -14.58 -20.29 -1.04
CA ASN A 552 -14.29 -19.34 -2.13
C ASN A 552 -15.17 -18.07 -2.15
N VAL A 553 -16.33 -18.05 -1.49
CA VAL A 553 -17.26 -16.89 -1.58
C VAL A 553 -17.28 -15.99 -0.33
N LYS A 554 -16.62 -16.38 0.77
CA LYS A 554 -16.35 -15.46 1.88
C LYS A 554 -14.96 -14.86 1.76
N ILE A 555 -14.89 -13.71 1.12
CA ILE A 555 -13.76 -12.81 1.26
C ILE A 555 -13.80 -12.18 2.66
N SER A 556 -13.36 -12.92 3.68
CA SER A 556 -13.14 -12.38 5.02
C SER A 556 -11.65 -12.11 5.22
N GLY A 557 -11.29 -10.84 5.46
CA GLY A 557 -9.91 -10.42 5.71
C GLY A 557 -9.28 -9.66 4.53
N ASN A 558 -8.02 -9.25 4.72
CA ASN A 558 -7.25 -8.53 3.71
C ASN A 558 -6.95 -9.45 2.52
N GLN A 559 -7.17 -8.97 1.30
CA GLN A 559 -6.90 -9.71 0.07
C GLN A 559 -5.87 -8.97 -0.78
N SER A 560 -4.97 -9.74 -1.40
CA SER A 560 -4.19 -9.28 -2.54
C SER A 560 -4.90 -9.77 -3.80
N ILE A 561 -5.28 -8.85 -4.68
CA ILE A 561 -5.98 -9.20 -5.92
C ILE A 561 -5.18 -8.60 -7.07
N ALA A 562 -4.63 -9.45 -7.94
CA ALA A 562 -3.87 -9.04 -9.11
C ALA A 562 -4.78 -8.75 -10.33
N GLY A 563 -4.30 -7.88 -11.23
CA GLY A 563 -4.93 -7.52 -12.50
C GLY A 563 -5.98 -6.39 -12.42
N ASN A 564 -6.57 -6.05 -13.57
CA ASN A 564 -7.59 -5.00 -13.64
C ASN A 564 -8.90 -5.48 -13.00
N LYS A 565 -9.37 -4.76 -11.98
CA LYS A 565 -10.63 -5.06 -11.29
C LYS A 565 -11.60 -3.89 -11.43
N THR A 566 -12.85 -4.22 -11.68
CA THR A 566 -13.96 -3.28 -11.73
C THR A 566 -14.90 -3.60 -10.57
N PHE A 567 -14.94 -2.73 -9.56
CA PHE A 567 -15.94 -2.80 -8.50
C PHE A 567 -17.18 -2.03 -8.98
N SER A 568 -18.30 -2.72 -9.12
CA SER A 568 -19.58 -2.07 -9.39
C SER A 568 -20.22 -1.65 -8.06
N GLY A 569 -20.44 -0.35 -7.87
CA GLY A 569 -21.05 0.22 -6.65
C GLY A 569 -20.21 1.30 -5.97
N ALA A 570 -20.70 1.79 -4.82
CA ALA A 570 -19.97 2.73 -4.00
C ALA A 570 -18.88 1.99 -3.18
N THR A 571 -17.61 2.33 -3.41
CA THR A 571 -16.47 1.73 -2.70
C THR A 571 -15.88 2.74 -1.71
N THR A 572 -15.80 2.37 -0.44
CA THR A 572 -15.15 3.18 0.60
C THR A 572 -13.72 2.70 0.79
N LEU A 573 -12.75 3.57 0.48
CA LEU A 573 -11.32 3.30 0.67
C LEU A 573 -10.83 4.01 1.93
N THR A 574 -10.63 3.28 3.02
CA THR A 574 -10.05 3.82 4.24
C THR A 574 -8.52 3.71 4.16
N SER A 575 -7.81 4.84 4.14
CA SER A 575 -6.33 4.90 4.13
C SER A 575 -5.66 4.23 2.92
N ALA A 576 -6.19 4.43 1.72
CA ALA A 576 -5.57 3.89 0.50
C ALA A 576 -4.30 4.64 0.09
N THR A 577 -3.23 3.89 -0.18
CA THR A 577 -2.02 4.36 -0.87
C THR A 577 -2.12 3.98 -2.34
N ILE A 578 -2.27 4.95 -3.24
CA ILE A 578 -2.33 4.72 -4.68
C ILE A 578 -0.98 5.12 -5.29
N ASN A 579 -0.18 4.12 -5.65
CA ASN A 579 1.09 4.34 -6.35
C ASN A 579 0.83 4.36 -7.86
N GLY A 580 0.58 5.55 -8.43
CA GLY A 580 0.38 5.71 -9.87
C GLY A 580 -0.56 6.85 -10.28
N VAL A 581 -0.92 6.91 -11.56
CA VAL A 581 -1.85 7.92 -12.10
C VAL A 581 -3.28 7.58 -11.70
N THR A 582 -3.90 8.45 -10.89
CA THR A 582 -5.32 8.35 -10.55
C THR A 582 -6.14 9.26 -11.44
N THR A 583 -7.12 8.71 -12.17
CA THR A 583 -8.07 9.50 -12.96
C THR A 583 -9.45 9.46 -12.32
N GLN A 584 -9.87 10.56 -11.69
CA GLN A 584 -11.22 10.70 -11.15
C GLN A 584 -12.11 11.44 -12.15
N LYS A 585 -13.18 10.80 -12.64
CA LYS A 585 -14.16 11.41 -13.56
C LYS A 585 -15.25 12.26 -12.85
N GLY A 586 -14.98 12.78 -11.66
CA GLY A 586 -15.97 13.51 -10.85
C GLY A 586 -15.35 14.45 -9.81
N ALA A 587 -16.17 15.01 -8.93
CA ALA A 587 -15.73 15.95 -7.90
C ALA A 587 -14.95 15.24 -6.77
N LEU A 588 -13.78 15.76 -6.42
CA LEU A 588 -13.03 15.37 -5.24
C LEU A 588 -13.43 16.24 -4.05
N ASN A 589 -14.12 15.66 -3.06
CA ASN A 589 -14.50 16.34 -1.84
C ASN A 589 -13.56 15.92 -0.70
N CYS A 590 -12.65 16.81 -0.29
CA CYS A 590 -11.79 16.60 0.88
C CYS A 590 -12.38 17.35 2.08
N SER A 591 -12.69 16.65 3.18
CA SER A 591 -13.27 17.24 4.40
C SER A 591 -12.24 17.92 5.31
N SER A 592 -10.95 17.76 5.03
CA SER A 592 -9.83 18.32 5.78
C SER A 592 -8.76 18.82 4.80
N THR A 593 -7.48 18.55 5.06
CA THR A 593 -6.35 19.01 4.25
C THR A 593 -6.09 18.12 3.03
N LEU A 594 -5.94 18.73 1.85
CA LEU A 594 -5.36 18.11 0.66
C LEU A 594 -3.93 18.65 0.45
N THR A 595 -2.92 17.79 0.57
CA THR A 595 -1.51 18.15 0.32
C THR A 595 -1.08 17.62 -1.05
N LEU A 596 -0.70 18.52 -1.95
CA LEU A 596 -0.18 18.19 -3.28
C LEU A 596 1.33 18.45 -3.30
N ALA A 597 2.13 17.39 -3.33
CA ALA A 597 3.57 17.50 -3.50
C ALA A 597 3.89 17.61 -5.01
N GLY A 598 4.07 18.83 -5.51
CA GLY A 598 4.42 19.08 -6.92
C GLY A 598 3.64 20.22 -7.56
N THR A 599 3.62 20.24 -8.89
CA THR A 599 2.89 21.26 -9.67
C THR A 599 1.44 20.84 -9.87
N ALA A 600 0.50 21.68 -9.43
CA ALA A 600 -0.92 21.52 -9.71
C ALA A 600 -1.34 22.38 -10.91
N THR A 601 -1.76 21.75 -12.00
CA THR A 601 -2.33 22.45 -13.17
C THR A 601 -3.85 22.51 -13.02
N LEU A 602 -4.37 23.69 -12.66
CA LEU A 602 -5.81 23.95 -12.55
C LEU A 602 -6.28 24.69 -13.81
N ASN A 603 -7.16 24.06 -14.59
CA ASN A 603 -7.72 24.63 -15.81
C ASN A 603 -9.17 25.07 -15.61
N GLY A 604 -9.59 26.13 -16.30
CA GLY A 604 -10.96 26.65 -16.22
C GLY A 604 -11.16 27.67 -15.10
N ALA A 605 -12.41 27.85 -14.67
CA ALA A 605 -12.77 28.79 -13.60
C ALA A 605 -12.44 28.18 -12.23
N ILE A 606 -11.58 28.85 -11.46
CA ILE A 606 -11.16 28.42 -10.13
C ILE A 606 -11.78 29.36 -9.09
N ALA A 607 -12.62 28.83 -8.21
CA ALA A 607 -13.17 29.56 -7.07
C ALA A 607 -12.34 29.26 -5.81
N LEU A 608 -11.62 30.26 -5.29
CA LEU A 608 -10.89 30.17 -4.02
C LEU A 608 -11.65 30.96 -2.96
N ASN A 609 -12.18 30.27 -1.95
CA ASN A 609 -12.93 30.87 -0.84
C ASN A 609 -12.10 30.82 0.45
N GLY A 610 -12.22 31.84 1.30
CA GLY A 610 -11.48 31.93 2.56
C GLY A 610 -10.09 32.58 2.41
N ALA A 611 -9.23 32.35 3.40
CA ALA A 611 -7.87 32.90 3.41
C ALA A 611 -6.93 32.10 2.49
N VAL A 612 -6.42 32.74 1.45
CA VAL A 612 -5.43 32.15 0.52
C VAL A 612 -4.07 32.78 0.77
N THR A 613 -3.09 31.97 1.15
CA THR A 613 -1.70 32.40 1.35
C THR A 613 -0.80 31.79 0.28
N SER A 614 -0.17 32.62 -0.55
CA SER A 614 0.83 32.18 -1.52
C SER A 614 2.21 32.71 -1.12
N LYS A 615 3.25 31.86 -1.20
CA LYS A 615 4.64 32.28 -0.96
C LYS A 615 5.18 33.22 -2.04
N SER A 616 4.57 33.19 -3.22
CA SER A 616 4.91 34.04 -4.37
C SER A 616 3.68 34.77 -4.87
N ALA A 617 3.88 35.91 -5.53
CA ALA A 617 2.79 36.68 -6.11
C ALA A 617 2.10 35.87 -7.22
N ILE A 618 0.77 35.90 -7.22
CA ILE A 618 -0.02 35.38 -8.35
C ILE A 618 0.20 36.34 -9.53
N THR A 619 0.69 35.80 -10.65
CA THR A 619 0.99 36.58 -11.85
C THR A 619 0.12 36.13 -13.02
N ALA A 620 -0.46 37.08 -13.75
CA ALA A 620 -1.15 36.82 -15.01
C ALA A 620 -0.17 37.04 -16.18
N SER A 621 -0.11 36.07 -17.10
CA SER A 621 0.73 36.14 -18.31
C SER A 621 0.10 36.99 -19.42
N ALA A 622 -1.21 37.22 -19.37
CA ALA A 622 -1.96 38.04 -20.32
C ALA A 622 -2.45 39.34 -19.69
N ASN A 623 -2.67 40.35 -20.52
CA ASN A 623 -3.28 41.59 -20.07
C ASN A 623 -4.75 41.36 -19.68
N PRO A 624 -5.26 42.03 -18.63
CA PRO A 624 -6.66 41.98 -18.27
C PRO A 624 -7.52 42.52 -19.42
N ALA A 625 -8.57 41.78 -19.80
CA ALA A 625 -9.50 42.17 -20.86
C ALA A 625 -10.82 42.70 -20.28
N ASN A 626 -11.21 42.25 -19.08
CA ASN A 626 -12.40 42.69 -18.37
C ASN A 626 -12.01 43.38 -17.05
N ASP A 627 -12.85 44.30 -16.57
CA ASP A 627 -12.62 45.08 -15.34
C ASP A 627 -12.43 44.23 -14.08
N ASN A 628 -12.98 43.02 -14.07
CA ASN A 628 -12.89 42.07 -12.95
C ASN A 628 -11.67 41.13 -13.02
N HIS A 629 -10.79 41.27 -14.02
CA HIS A 629 -9.54 40.53 -14.07
C HIS A 629 -8.53 41.13 -13.09
N LEU A 630 -7.72 40.27 -12.46
CA LEU A 630 -6.57 40.72 -11.67
C LEU A 630 -5.60 41.49 -12.59
N THR A 631 -5.49 42.81 -12.42
CA THR A 631 -4.66 43.66 -13.28
C THR A 631 -3.24 43.78 -12.72
N ARG A 632 -2.23 43.89 -13.60
CA ARG A 632 -0.86 44.24 -13.17
C ARG A 632 -0.87 45.69 -12.68
N LYS A 633 -0.31 45.97 -11.51
CA LYS A 633 -0.21 47.32 -10.93
C LYS A 633 0.29 48.40 -11.92
N TRP A 634 1.18 48.03 -12.84
CA TRP A 634 1.67 48.92 -13.90
C TRP A 634 0.63 49.37 -14.93
N TYR A 635 -0.38 48.55 -15.25
CA TYR A 635 -1.44 48.94 -16.19
C TYR A 635 -2.31 50.05 -15.59
N VAL A 636 -2.68 49.88 -14.31
CA VAL A 636 -3.44 50.87 -13.53
C VAL A 636 -2.65 52.17 -13.36
N ASP A 637 -1.35 52.08 -13.09
CA ASP A 637 -0.53 53.25 -12.75
C ASP A 637 0.01 54.03 -13.96
N TYR A 638 0.17 53.41 -15.15
CA TYR A 638 0.93 54.04 -16.25
C TYR A 638 0.30 53.96 -17.65
N GLY A 639 -0.74 53.15 -17.87
CA GLY A 639 -1.22 52.79 -19.21
C GLY A 639 -2.41 53.60 -19.77
N GLY A 640 -3.28 54.17 -18.93
CA GLY A 640 -4.50 54.85 -19.43
C GLY A 640 -5.57 55.25 -18.40
N GLY A 641 -5.37 55.03 -17.10
CA GLY A 641 -6.38 55.33 -16.06
C GLY A 641 -6.59 56.82 -15.77
N LEU A 642 -7.70 57.16 -15.13
CA LEU A 642 -8.03 58.51 -14.62
C LEU A 642 -7.55 58.70 -13.17
N LYS A 643 -6.82 59.77 -12.90
CA LYS A 643 -6.36 60.15 -11.56
C LYS A 643 -7.18 61.31 -11.00
N ASN A 644 -7.92 61.05 -9.92
CA ASN A 644 -8.56 62.12 -9.14
C ASN A 644 -7.56 62.67 -8.11
N LEU A 645 -7.29 63.98 -8.18
CA LEU A 645 -6.40 64.72 -7.27
C LEU A 645 -7.17 65.35 -6.09
N GLY A 646 -8.50 65.23 -6.07
CA GLY A 646 -9.35 65.79 -5.03
C GLY A 646 -9.32 67.31 -4.98
N ASN A 647 -9.45 67.86 -3.76
CA ASN A 647 -9.53 69.29 -3.48
C ASN A 647 -8.15 69.96 -3.56
N GLN A 648 -8.02 71.02 -4.36
CA GLN A 648 -6.75 71.68 -4.66
C GLN A 648 -6.90 73.21 -4.64
N THR A 649 -5.88 73.92 -4.15
CA THR A 649 -5.82 75.40 -4.18
C THR A 649 -4.84 75.92 -5.23
N ALA A 650 -3.70 75.26 -5.41
CA ALA A 650 -2.68 75.60 -6.41
C ALA A 650 -2.07 74.31 -6.98
N PRO A 651 -2.82 73.56 -7.81
CA PRO A 651 -2.44 72.22 -8.19
C PRO A 651 -1.12 72.19 -8.97
N LYS A 652 -0.23 71.25 -8.61
CA LYS A 652 1.00 70.91 -9.34
C LYS A 652 0.87 69.47 -9.85
N ILE A 653 0.30 69.32 -11.04
CA ILE A 653 -0.07 68.03 -11.61
C ILE A 653 1.19 67.25 -12.00
N ASP A 654 1.36 66.03 -11.50
CA ASP A 654 2.40 65.11 -11.95
C ASP A 654 1.88 64.29 -13.13
N LEU A 655 2.24 64.73 -14.34
CA LEU A 655 1.79 64.10 -15.57
C LEU A 655 2.39 62.71 -15.77
N ARG A 656 3.27 62.18 -14.91
CA ARG A 656 3.70 60.77 -15.00
C ARG A 656 2.63 59.81 -14.49
N GLN A 657 1.79 60.26 -13.56
CA GLN A 657 0.91 59.38 -12.76
C GLN A 657 -0.34 58.89 -13.49
N SER A 658 -0.71 59.48 -14.64
CA SER A 658 -1.92 59.14 -15.39
C SER A 658 -1.94 59.88 -16.73
N GLN A 659 -2.88 59.54 -17.63
CA GLN A 659 -3.21 60.32 -18.82
C GLN A 659 -4.35 61.33 -18.57
N HIS A 660 -5.31 60.99 -17.70
CA HIS A 660 -6.49 61.80 -17.44
C HIS A 660 -6.54 62.23 -15.98
N PHE A 661 -6.63 63.53 -15.71
CA PHE A 661 -6.64 64.06 -14.36
C PHE A 661 -7.98 64.73 -14.07
N VAL A 662 -8.50 64.55 -12.85
CA VAL A 662 -9.65 65.28 -12.33
C VAL A 662 -9.25 65.96 -11.03
N LEU A 663 -9.60 67.24 -10.86
CA LEU A 663 -9.36 67.97 -9.62
C LEU A 663 -10.49 68.97 -9.35
N THR A 664 -10.63 69.37 -8.09
CA THR A 664 -11.62 70.38 -7.67
C THR A 664 -10.90 71.58 -7.06
N MET A 665 -11.08 72.77 -7.64
CA MET A 665 -10.50 73.99 -7.11
C MET A 665 -11.29 74.49 -5.88
N THR A 666 -10.66 74.59 -4.72
CA THR A 666 -11.31 75.06 -3.47
C THR A 666 -11.14 76.55 -3.20
N ALA A 667 -10.12 77.19 -3.79
CA ALA A 667 -9.89 78.63 -3.71
C ALA A 667 -9.16 79.15 -4.95
N LYS A 668 -9.09 80.48 -5.10
CA LYS A 668 -8.42 81.12 -6.23
C LYS A 668 -6.93 80.73 -6.29
N GLY A 669 -6.49 80.13 -7.41
CA GLY A 669 -5.08 79.80 -7.59
C GLY A 669 -4.68 79.36 -9.00
N ALA A 670 -3.36 79.22 -9.17
CA ALA A 670 -2.75 78.91 -10.45
C ALA A 670 -2.61 77.39 -10.66
N VAL A 671 -2.95 76.91 -11.86
CA VAL A 671 -2.82 75.51 -12.25
C VAL A 671 -1.47 75.30 -12.92
N GLY A 672 -0.68 74.36 -12.42
CA GLY A 672 0.65 74.06 -12.96
C GLY A 672 0.95 72.57 -13.05
N VAL A 673 2.12 72.27 -13.60
CA VAL A 673 2.67 70.91 -13.68
C VAL A 673 3.84 70.81 -12.71
N GLY A 674 3.85 69.75 -11.91
CA GLY A 674 4.99 69.37 -11.07
C GLY A 674 6.03 68.56 -11.85
N ASN A 675 5.58 67.63 -12.70
CA ASN A 675 6.42 66.79 -13.55
C ASN A 675 5.77 66.57 -14.93
N TRP A 676 6.51 66.82 -16.02
CA TRP A 676 5.93 66.97 -17.37
C TRP A 676 5.64 65.66 -18.14
N GLY A 677 5.95 64.49 -17.58
CA GLY A 677 5.55 63.19 -18.13
C GLY A 677 6.32 62.69 -19.35
N GLY A 678 7.03 63.56 -20.09
CA GLY A 678 7.82 63.20 -21.28
C GLY A 678 7.20 63.66 -22.60
N ALA A 679 8.00 63.69 -23.67
CA ALA A 679 7.57 64.13 -24.98
C ALA A 679 6.56 63.14 -25.59
N GLY A 680 5.53 63.65 -26.26
CA GLY A 680 4.46 62.85 -26.86
C GLY A 680 3.33 62.46 -25.90
N LYS A 681 3.48 62.69 -24.59
CA LYS A 681 2.40 62.42 -23.63
C LYS A 681 1.22 63.35 -23.88
N SER A 682 0.01 62.78 -23.83
CA SER A 682 -1.23 63.51 -24.02
C SER A 682 -2.33 62.98 -23.10
N GLY A 683 -3.42 63.72 -23.00
CA GLY A 683 -4.58 63.33 -22.23
C GLY A 683 -5.43 64.54 -21.85
N THR A 684 -6.20 64.43 -20.77
CA THR A 684 -7.13 65.47 -20.33
C THR A 684 -6.91 65.88 -18.88
N ILE A 685 -7.21 67.13 -18.56
CA ILE A 685 -7.25 67.67 -17.20
C ILE A 685 -8.64 68.29 -17.03
N THR A 686 -9.49 67.66 -16.24
CA THR A 686 -10.81 68.14 -15.87
C THR A 686 -10.73 68.86 -14.52
N ILE A 687 -11.20 70.09 -14.48
CA ILE A 687 -11.13 70.98 -13.33
C ILE A 687 -12.55 71.39 -12.94
N ASN A 688 -13.00 70.95 -11.77
CA ASN A 688 -14.23 71.43 -11.16
C ASN A 688 -13.97 72.76 -10.44
N ASN A 689 -15.00 73.61 -10.37
CA ASN A 689 -14.92 74.98 -9.86
C ASN A 689 -13.88 75.84 -10.58
N ALA A 690 -13.83 75.73 -11.91
CA ALA A 690 -12.83 76.37 -12.75
C ALA A 690 -12.86 77.92 -12.68
N GLN A 691 -13.94 78.54 -12.19
CA GLN A 691 -13.98 79.97 -11.85
C GLN A 691 -12.90 80.41 -10.86
N ASN A 692 -12.32 79.46 -10.12
CA ASN A 692 -11.21 79.69 -9.19
C ASN A 692 -9.83 79.65 -9.87
N ILE A 693 -9.73 79.38 -11.17
CA ILE A 693 -8.44 79.41 -11.88
C ILE A 693 -8.02 80.87 -12.08
N THR A 694 -6.86 81.25 -11.53
CA THR A 694 -6.31 82.61 -11.73
C THR A 694 -5.34 82.69 -12.91
N SER A 695 -4.62 81.61 -13.21
CA SER A 695 -3.66 81.51 -14.31
C SER A 695 -3.20 80.06 -14.52
N PHE A 696 -2.59 79.78 -15.66
CA PHE A 696 -1.82 78.55 -15.88
C PHE A 696 -0.32 78.85 -15.78
N SER A 697 0.39 78.17 -14.89
CA SER A 697 1.84 78.32 -14.74
C SER A 697 2.60 77.68 -15.91
N ALA A 698 3.76 78.23 -16.26
CA ALA A 698 4.71 77.52 -17.13
C ALA A 698 4.94 76.09 -16.60
N PRO A 699 5.03 75.06 -17.48
CA PRO A 699 5.27 75.12 -18.93
C PRO A 699 4.02 75.12 -19.82
N PHE A 700 2.83 75.35 -19.27
CA PHE A 700 1.58 75.36 -20.04
C PHE A 700 1.50 76.54 -21.02
N LYS A 701 1.08 76.25 -22.27
CA LYS A 701 0.94 77.24 -23.35
C LYS A 701 -0.34 77.00 -24.14
N PHE A 702 -1.24 77.98 -24.13
CA PHE A 702 -2.38 77.99 -25.05
C PHE A 702 -1.95 78.52 -26.43
N ARG A 703 -2.66 78.10 -27.47
CA ARG A 703 -2.56 78.76 -28.79
C ARG A 703 -3.19 80.15 -28.75
N ILE A 704 -4.29 80.30 -28.03
CA ILE A 704 -5.07 81.54 -27.86
C ILE A 704 -5.38 81.69 -26.37
N ALA A 705 -5.14 82.87 -25.80
CA ALA A 705 -5.41 83.13 -24.38
C ALA A 705 -6.87 82.83 -24.04
N GLN A 706 -7.10 82.13 -22.93
CA GLN A 706 -8.41 81.69 -22.48
C GLN A 706 -8.85 82.52 -21.26
N SER A 707 -10.16 82.80 -21.17
CA SER A 707 -10.76 83.51 -20.04
C SER A 707 -12.21 83.05 -19.81
N GLY A 708 -12.86 83.53 -18.74
CA GLY A 708 -14.26 83.22 -18.43
C GLY A 708 -14.48 81.76 -18.03
N PHE A 709 -13.60 81.19 -17.20
CA PHE A 709 -13.76 79.83 -16.69
C PHE A 709 -14.89 79.76 -15.67
N SER A 710 -15.73 78.73 -15.73
CA SER A 710 -16.83 78.53 -14.77
C SER A 710 -17.26 77.07 -14.69
N GLY A 711 -17.72 76.61 -13.51
CA GLY A 711 -18.23 75.25 -13.36
C GLY A 711 -17.13 74.21 -13.55
N THR A 712 -17.36 73.22 -14.41
CA THR A 712 -16.37 72.19 -14.75
C THR A 712 -15.82 72.43 -16.15
N GLU A 713 -14.49 72.51 -16.25
CA GLU A 713 -13.78 72.73 -17.51
C GLU A 713 -12.83 71.57 -17.78
N THR A 714 -12.74 71.13 -19.04
CA THR A 714 -11.78 70.11 -19.45
C THR A 714 -10.77 70.70 -20.43
N PHE A 715 -9.51 70.35 -20.22
CA PHE A 715 -8.40 70.77 -21.05
C PHE A 715 -7.69 69.55 -21.60
N ALA A 716 -7.60 69.44 -22.92
CA ALA A 716 -6.69 68.51 -23.57
C ALA A 716 -5.26 69.07 -23.48
N TYR A 717 -4.29 68.22 -23.14
CA TYR A 717 -2.88 68.59 -23.13
C TYR A 717 -2.04 67.71 -24.06
N PHE A 718 -0.97 68.28 -24.60
CA PHE A 718 0.05 67.56 -25.36
C PHE A 718 1.45 68.07 -25.00
N CYS A 719 2.31 67.18 -24.50
CA CYS A 719 3.66 67.49 -24.07
C CYS A 719 4.62 67.46 -25.27
N ILE A 720 5.03 68.64 -25.75
CA ILE A 720 6.02 68.75 -26.84
C ILE A 720 7.44 68.69 -26.28
N ALA A 721 7.69 69.44 -25.21
CA ALA A 721 8.97 69.48 -24.50
C ALA A 721 8.74 69.89 -23.03
N SER A 722 9.75 69.75 -22.17
CA SER A 722 9.66 70.07 -20.73
C SER A 722 9.22 71.52 -20.44
N ASN A 723 9.51 72.45 -21.34
CA ASN A 723 9.13 73.87 -21.26
C ASN A 723 7.96 74.26 -22.18
N ASN A 724 7.29 73.28 -22.79
CA ASN A 724 6.25 73.49 -23.79
C ASN A 724 5.18 72.39 -23.76
N ILE A 725 4.15 72.60 -22.96
CA ILE A 725 2.96 71.75 -22.90
C ILE A 725 1.80 72.53 -23.51
N LYS A 726 1.27 72.05 -24.64
CA LYS A 726 0.13 72.68 -25.30
C LYS A 726 -1.16 72.33 -24.57
N LEU A 727 -1.98 73.33 -24.28
CA LEU A 727 -3.33 73.16 -23.76
C LEU A 727 -4.34 73.64 -24.78
N VAL A 728 -5.45 72.90 -24.88
CA VAL A 728 -6.65 73.27 -25.61
C VAL A 728 -7.83 73.07 -24.67
N ARG A 729 -8.65 74.11 -24.50
CA ARG A 729 -9.95 73.99 -23.81
C ARG A 729 -10.89 73.25 -24.76
N THR A 730 -11.47 72.14 -24.29
CA THR A 730 -12.35 71.27 -25.09
C THR A 730 -13.81 71.65 -24.98
#